data_AF-A0AAU1VSP5-F1
#
_entry.id   AF-A0AAU1VSP5-F1
#
_cell.length_a   1.000
_cell.length_b   1.000
_cell.length_c   1.000
_cell.angle_alpha   90.00
_cell.angle_beta   90.00
_cell.angle_gamma   90.00
#
_symmetry.space_group_name_H-M   'P 1'
#
loop_
_entity.id
_entity.type
_entity.pdbx_description
1 polymer ?
#
loop_
_entity_poly.entity_id
_entity_poly.type
_entity_poly.pdbx_seq_one_letter_code
_entity_poly.pdbx_strand_id
1 'polypeptide(L)'
;MGPKDSGMNGVRVLERLHGAAPPPFALLRRDRADGHGPGPVEVMFGEMETIGSLEEAGPADASRGPGSLVLMPFRQMAEHGLRCHDDHTPLRVLRISEHHVLPETALDAFDGGPVRWQDVGFTTDDAHYEGLVREFAASDAARGGLNVLLRRDCTALLPGFRPAVAVELFRRLLTGEAGAYWTFLVHTGGERPTTLVGATPQGHVAIEDQRVVMNPLCGTYRRPPHGPRTGELLDFLADRKESEELATTVDAELAVLCGLAGPEVRVEGPFLRRMAHLLHTQCRISGPAVAGARETLARAMFASTAVGSPYAEACGAIRRHETTGRGYYGGLLALIGRDERGDEELDSAAVIRTLDIDHLGRARLSVGATVGSRSSPPSEAAETRTKARALLTALTTASPSHREPDDATLTAADDGPDDDAHGPVRDALARRRAALSSFWTSGEGAPASRAGRVLVLSTGGEDLTSLVHMVASVHGPAEVVRYEDPDAGATLSRHRGPVLLASGPGRPDDPDDPRMEALREVSASLVRGRPPGGAPVAGVGLGFQLLALAAVPGARVTARTGTGLGRDVEVFGRRITAAFRNTYAVTPGPAAAPAHHGPSTLCLGPDGRELIAMHGAAVRGVQFRPESVMTSCGADVLGSLLS
;
A
#
# COMPACT_ATOMS: atom_id res chain seq x y z
N MET A 1 0.49 -2.66 40.67
CA MET A 1 0.15 -4.07 40.93
C MET A 1 1.44 -4.84 41.16
N GLY A 2 1.58 -5.60 42.25
CA GLY A 2 2.85 -6.26 42.62
C GLY A 2 3.11 -7.55 41.82
N PRO A 3 4.37 -8.04 41.76
CA PRO A 3 4.78 -9.18 40.92
C PRO A 3 4.17 -10.55 41.28
N LYS A 4 3.49 -10.68 42.43
CA LYS A 4 2.75 -11.90 42.80
C LYS A 4 1.33 -11.96 42.22
N ASP A 5 0.68 -10.81 41.99
CA ASP A 5 -0.67 -10.76 41.41
C ASP A 5 -0.67 -10.96 39.90
N SER A 6 0.40 -10.56 39.21
CA SER A 6 0.57 -10.80 37.77
C SER A 6 0.73 -12.29 37.43
N GLY A 7 1.40 -13.07 38.29
CA GLY A 7 1.62 -14.50 38.08
C GLY A 7 0.36 -15.36 38.17
N MET A 8 -0.50 -15.12 39.16
CA MET A 8 -1.78 -15.87 39.29
C MET A 8 -2.78 -15.51 38.19
N ASN A 9 -2.76 -14.27 37.71
CA ASN A 9 -3.64 -13.84 36.62
C ASN A 9 -3.23 -14.50 35.28
N GLY A 10 -1.92 -14.61 35.03
CA GLY A 10 -1.39 -15.31 33.84
C GLY A 10 -1.81 -16.78 33.76
N VAL A 11 -1.72 -17.53 34.87
CA VAL A 11 -2.13 -18.95 34.90
C VAL A 11 -3.60 -19.12 34.53
N ARG A 12 -4.49 -18.28 35.09
CA ARG A 12 -5.94 -18.33 34.78
C ARG A 12 -6.24 -18.03 33.31
N VAL A 13 -5.52 -17.08 32.73
CA VAL A 13 -5.65 -16.75 31.30
C VAL A 13 -5.27 -17.96 30.44
N LEU A 14 -4.15 -18.62 30.75
CA LEU A 14 -3.69 -19.81 30.03
C LEU A 14 -4.64 -21.00 30.19
N GLU A 15 -5.17 -21.24 31.39
CA GLU A 15 -6.20 -22.26 31.64
C GLU A 15 -7.46 -22.02 30.79
N ARG A 16 -7.89 -20.75 30.66
CA ARG A 16 -9.04 -20.38 29.82
C ARG A 16 -8.77 -20.65 28.34
N LEU A 17 -7.56 -20.32 27.85
CA LEU A 17 -7.14 -20.61 26.48
C LEU A 17 -7.05 -22.12 26.17
N HIS A 18 -6.74 -22.94 27.19
CA HIS A 18 -6.68 -24.40 27.07
C HIS A 18 -8.06 -25.07 27.08
N GLY A 19 -9.13 -24.34 27.44
CA GLY A 19 -10.49 -24.86 27.51
C GLY A 19 -10.96 -25.51 26.19
N ALA A 20 -11.89 -26.46 26.28
CA ALA A 20 -12.42 -27.15 25.09
C ALA A 20 -13.24 -26.23 24.17
N ALA A 21 -13.90 -25.23 24.75
CA ALA A 21 -14.69 -24.22 24.06
C ALA A 21 -14.44 -22.86 24.74
N PRO A 22 -13.25 -22.25 24.53
CA PRO A 22 -12.97 -20.93 25.06
C PRO A 22 -13.90 -19.89 24.41
N PRO A 23 -14.20 -18.78 25.11
CA PRO A 23 -14.87 -17.66 24.48
C PRO A 23 -14.01 -17.10 23.33
N PRO A 24 -14.57 -16.26 22.44
CA PRO A 24 -13.77 -15.58 21.44
C PRO A 24 -12.58 -14.86 22.05
N PHE A 25 -11.42 -14.99 21.41
CA PHE A 25 -10.18 -14.42 21.91
C PHE A 25 -9.22 -14.04 20.81
N ALA A 26 -8.28 -13.16 21.13
CA ALA A 26 -7.13 -12.84 20.32
C ALA A 26 -5.85 -12.85 21.16
N LEU A 27 -4.76 -13.34 20.57
CA LEU A 27 -3.38 -13.14 21.05
C LEU A 27 -2.66 -12.28 20.01
N LEU A 28 -1.90 -11.30 20.47
CA LEU A 28 -1.18 -10.37 19.62
C LEU A 28 0.20 -10.08 20.21
N ARG A 29 1.25 -10.18 19.39
CA ARG A 29 2.59 -9.67 19.70
C ARG A 29 2.95 -8.66 18.63
N ARG A 30 3.28 -7.45 19.07
CA ARG A 30 3.78 -6.34 18.25
C ARG A 30 5.21 -6.02 18.66
N ASP A 31 5.95 -5.32 17.82
CA ASP A 31 7.25 -4.77 18.23
C ASP A 31 7.03 -3.68 19.30
N ARG A 32 8.03 -3.47 20.16
CA ARG A 32 7.96 -2.41 21.17
C ARG A 32 7.95 -1.04 20.48
N ALA A 33 7.22 -0.08 21.06
CA ALA A 33 7.16 1.30 20.57
C ALA A 33 8.52 2.01 20.54
N ASP A 34 9.47 1.57 21.39
CA ASP A 34 10.85 2.05 21.43
C ASP A 34 11.75 1.43 20.33
N GLY A 35 11.22 0.51 19.52
CA GLY A 35 11.95 -0.19 18.47
C GLY A 35 12.94 -1.25 18.97
N HIS A 36 13.04 -1.47 20.28
CA HIS A 36 14.01 -2.39 20.88
C HIS A 36 13.45 -3.80 21.04
N GLY A 37 13.17 -4.44 19.90
CA GLY A 37 12.83 -5.86 19.82
C GLY A 37 11.35 -6.19 20.12
N PRO A 38 11.03 -7.47 20.33
CA PRO A 38 9.66 -7.94 20.46
C PRO A 38 8.99 -7.41 21.73
N GLY A 39 7.75 -6.95 21.59
CA GLY A 39 6.88 -6.57 22.70
C GLY A 39 6.30 -7.78 23.45
N PRO A 40 5.55 -7.53 24.53
CA PRO A 40 4.86 -8.60 25.25
C PRO A 40 3.72 -9.21 24.40
N VAL A 41 3.17 -10.33 24.87
CA VAL A 41 1.96 -10.94 24.29
C VAL A 41 0.72 -10.33 24.94
N GLU A 42 -0.07 -9.62 24.15
CA GLU A 42 -1.40 -9.14 24.52
C GLU A 42 -2.42 -10.27 24.33
N VAL A 43 -3.28 -10.51 25.32
CA VAL A 43 -4.37 -11.49 25.28
C VAL A 43 -5.69 -10.77 25.52
N MET A 44 -6.61 -10.89 24.57
CA MET A 44 -7.88 -10.19 24.55
C MET A 44 -9.02 -11.19 24.54
N PHE A 45 -10.00 -11.03 25.42
CA PHE A 45 -11.27 -11.77 25.40
C PHE A 45 -12.42 -10.80 25.20
N GLY A 46 -13.52 -11.31 24.65
CA GLY A 46 -14.68 -10.49 24.38
C GLY A 46 -15.80 -11.19 23.65
N GLU A 47 -16.72 -10.39 23.13
CA GLU A 47 -17.82 -10.85 22.28
C GLU A 47 -17.45 -10.68 20.80
N MET A 48 -17.68 -11.72 20.00
CA MET A 48 -17.46 -11.66 18.55
C MET A 48 -18.78 -11.37 17.85
N GLU A 49 -18.88 -10.19 17.23
CA GLU A 49 -20.04 -9.76 16.47
C GLU A 49 -19.76 -9.84 14.96
N THR A 50 -20.80 -10.13 14.18
CA THR A 50 -20.80 -9.89 12.74
C THR A 50 -21.54 -8.59 12.49
N ILE A 51 -20.87 -7.62 11.88
CA ILE A 51 -21.40 -6.27 11.66
C ILE A 51 -21.70 -6.04 10.18
N GLY A 52 -22.67 -5.17 9.89
CA GLY A 52 -23.09 -4.87 8.53
C GLY A 52 -22.19 -3.86 7.82
N SER A 53 -21.52 -3.01 8.60
CA SER A 53 -20.70 -1.91 8.11
C SER A 53 -19.56 -1.57 9.07
N LEU A 54 -18.51 -0.90 8.58
CA LEU A 54 -17.40 -0.44 9.44
C LEU A 54 -17.79 0.68 10.40
N GLU A 55 -18.90 1.37 10.14
CA GLU A 55 -19.43 2.36 11.08
C GLU A 55 -19.80 1.72 12.43
N GLU A 56 -20.19 0.45 12.44
CA GLU A 56 -20.52 -0.30 13.65
C GLU A 56 -19.27 -0.75 14.43
N ALA A 57 -18.07 -0.68 13.85
CA ALA A 57 -16.83 -1.25 14.41
C ALA A 57 -16.21 -0.45 15.59
N GLY A 58 -16.95 0.51 16.16
CA GLY A 58 -16.43 1.49 17.11
C GLY A 58 -15.86 0.86 18.39
N PRO A 59 -14.97 1.57 19.11
CA PRO A 59 -14.42 1.03 20.35
C PRO A 59 -15.57 0.76 21.33
N ALA A 60 -15.62 -0.46 21.89
CA ALA A 60 -16.59 -0.80 22.92
C ALA A 60 -16.21 -0.07 24.22
N ASP A 61 -16.94 0.97 24.64
CA ASP A 61 -16.88 1.66 25.96
C ASP A 61 -15.49 1.80 26.65
N ALA A 62 -14.41 1.74 25.89
CA ALA A 62 -13.06 1.67 26.41
C ALA A 62 -12.61 3.08 26.70
N SER A 63 -12.48 3.39 28.00
CA SER A 63 -11.92 4.68 28.42
C SER A 63 -10.43 4.81 28.04
N ARG A 64 -9.69 3.69 27.95
CA ARG A 64 -8.27 3.57 27.57
C ARG A 64 -7.96 2.17 27.03
N GLY A 65 -6.91 2.05 26.22
CA GLY A 65 -6.40 0.79 25.69
C GLY A 65 -7.24 0.24 24.52
N PRO A 66 -7.03 -1.03 24.14
CA PRO A 66 -7.76 -1.64 23.03
C PRO A 66 -9.23 -1.86 23.38
N GLY A 67 -10.13 -1.36 22.52
CA GLY A 67 -11.58 -1.49 22.69
C GLY A 67 -12.24 -2.45 21.69
N SER A 68 -11.67 -2.58 20.48
CA SER A 68 -12.15 -3.54 19.50
C SER A 68 -11.05 -4.06 18.59
N LEU A 69 -11.17 -5.32 18.16
CA LEU A 69 -10.36 -5.90 17.09
C LEU A 69 -11.26 -6.25 15.91
N VAL A 70 -11.08 -5.55 14.79
CA VAL A 70 -11.83 -5.73 13.55
C VAL A 70 -11.15 -6.76 12.66
N LEU A 71 -11.93 -7.70 12.13
CA LEU A 71 -11.52 -8.66 11.11
C LEU A 71 -12.23 -8.28 9.82
N MET A 72 -11.50 -7.64 8.91
CA MET A 72 -12.04 -7.10 7.67
C MET A 72 -11.74 -8.02 6.50
N PRO A 73 -12.76 -8.65 5.87
CA PRO A 73 -12.56 -9.55 4.74
C PRO A 73 -12.27 -8.77 3.45
N PHE A 74 -11.60 -9.42 2.50
CA PHE A 74 -11.26 -8.82 1.21
C PHE A 74 -12.50 -8.33 0.42
N ARG A 75 -13.65 -9.02 0.57
CA ARG A 75 -14.90 -8.63 -0.09
C ARG A 75 -15.44 -7.25 0.31
N GLN A 76 -14.91 -6.63 1.36
CA GLN A 76 -15.30 -5.28 1.80
C GLN A 76 -15.11 -4.22 0.70
N MET A 77 -14.24 -4.46 -0.28
CA MET A 77 -14.09 -3.55 -1.42
C MET A 77 -15.35 -3.38 -2.27
N ALA A 78 -16.29 -4.33 -2.23
CA ALA A 78 -17.57 -4.20 -2.91
C ALA A 78 -18.37 -2.98 -2.42
N GLU A 79 -18.23 -2.61 -1.13
CA GLU A 79 -18.89 -1.42 -0.56
C GLU A 79 -18.37 -0.11 -1.17
N HIS A 80 -17.16 -0.13 -1.73
CA HIS A 80 -16.56 0.99 -2.45
C HIS A 80 -16.81 0.93 -3.97
N GLY A 81 -17.73 0.08 -4.43
CA GLY A 81 -18.04 -0.11 -5.85
C GLY A 81 -16.93 -0.82 -6.64
N LEU A 82 -15.97 -1.46 -5.95
CA LEU A 82 -14.86 -2.15 -6.58
C LEU A 82 -15.19 -3.62 -6.87
N ARG A 83 -14.50 -4.19 -7.86
CA ARG A 83 -14.75 -5.56 -8.34
C ARG A 83 -14.02 -6.61 -7.48
N CYS A 84 -14.73 -7.37 -6.64
CA CYS A 84 -14.22 -8.59 -5.97
C CYS A 84 -15.15 -9.80 -6.08
N HIS A 85 -14.62 -11.02 -5.96
CA HIS A 85 -15.48 -12.17 -5.72
C HIS A 85 -16.15 -12.01 -4.35
N ASP A 86 -17.47 -12.05 -4.32
CA ASP A 86 -18.20 -12.14 -3.07
C ASP A 86 -18.27 -13.62 -2.64
N ASP A 87 -17.52 -13.97 -1.60
CA ASP A 87 -17.52 -15.30 -0.97
C ASP A 87 -18.31 -15.34 0.35
N HIS A 88 -19.05 -14.28 0.67
CA HIS A 88 -19.84 -14.12 1.89
C HIS A 88 -19.03 -14.21 3.19
N THR A 89 -17.71 -14.00 3.14
CA THR A 89 -16.89 -13.91 4.36
C THR A 89 -17.34 -12.71 5.20
N PRO A 90 -17.71 -12.89 6.47
CA PRO A 90 -18.31 -11.84 7.28
C PRO A 90 -17.28 -10.78 7.69
N LEU A 91 -17.71 -9.51 7.74
CA LEU A 91 -17.04 -8.48 8.52
C LEU A 91 -17.32 -8.72 10.00
N ARG A 92 -16.27 -8.85 10.81
CA ARG A 92 -16.41 -9.18 12.23
C ARG A 92 -15.66 -8.24 13.13
N VAL A 93 -16.12 -8.12 14.37
CA VAL A 93 -15.46 -7.35 15.42
C VAL A 93 -15.47 -8.11 16.74
N LEU A 94 -14.31 -8.25 17.36
CA LEU A 94 -14.19 -8.65 18.75
C LEU A 94 -14.34 -7.39 19.61
N ARG A 95 -15.43 -7.29 20.38
CA ARG A 95 -15.63 -6.26 21.41
C ARG A 95 -14.82 -6.66 22.63
N ILE A 96 -13.72 -5.97 22.87
CA ILE A 96 -12.75 -6.38 23.89
C ILE A 96 -13.29 -5.96 25.27
N SER A 97 -13.57 -6.96 26.12
CA SER A 97 -14.03 -6.74 27.49
C SER A 97 -12.95 -7.04 28.53
N GLU A 98 -11.96 -7.86 28.17
CA GLU A 98 -10.83 -8.22 29.01
C GLU A 98 -9.54 -8.12 28.20
N HIS A 99 -8.53 -7.40 28.72
CA HIS A 99 -7.21 -7.26 28.11
C HIS A 99 -6.13 -7.58 29.15
N HIS A 100 -5.25 -8.51 28.79
CA HIS A 100 -4.13 -8.97 29.62
C HIS A 100 -2.82 -8.86 28.85
N VAL A 101 -1.72 -8.58 29.55
CA VAL A 101 -0.38 -8.53 28.98
C VAL A 101 0.48 -9.59 29.67
N LEU A 102 1.03 -10.51 28.89
CA LEU A 102 1.86 -11.62 29.35
C LEU A 102 3.28 -11.48 28.79
N PRO A 103 4.33 -11.83 29.55
CA PRO A 103 5.64 -12.05 28.96
C PRO A 103 5.58 -13.24 28.00
N GLU A 104 6.37 -13.23 26.94
CA GLU A 104 6.42 -14.34 25.96
C GLU A 104 6.68 -15.69 26.63
N THR A 105 7.55 -15.70 27.65
CA THR A 105 7.92 -16.88 28.43
C THR A 105 6.73 -17.51 29.19
N ALA A 106 5.61 -16.80 29.35
CA ALA A 106 4.40 -17.39 29.93
C ALA A 106 3.81 -18.50 29.05
N LEU A 107 4.07 -18.46 27.73
CA LEU A 107 3.62 -19.49 26.80
C LEU A 107 4.58 -20.67 26.69
N ASP A 108 5.78 -20.62 27.27
CA ASP A 108 6.79 -21.68 27.15
C ASP A 108 6.29 -23.04 27.67
N ALA A 109 5.50 -23.01 28.74
CA ALA A 109 4.91 -24.19 29.36
C ALA A 109 3.52 -24.55 28.80
N PHE A 110 2.99 -23.79 27.85
CA PHE A 110 1.68 -24.04 27.27
C PHE A 110 1.75 -25.26 26.32
N ASP A 111 1.05 -26.33 26.68
CA ASP A 111 0.89 -27.50 25.82
C ASP A 111 -0.48 -27.47 25.13
N GLY A 112 -0.50 -27.06 23.85
CA GLY A 112 -1.69 -27.08 23.01
C GLY A 112 -2.02 -28.46 22.42
N GLY A 113 -1.16 -29.46 22.62
CA GLY A 113 -1.22 -30.76 21.99
C GLY A 113 -0.46 -30.84 20.66
N PRO A 114 -0.43 -32.03 20.03
CA PRO A 114 0.39 -32.27 18.85
C PRO A 114 -0.15 -31.55 17.61
N VAL A 115 0.73 -30.82 16.92
CA VAL A 115 0.46 -30.26 15.59
C VAL A 115 0.89 -31.28 14.53
N ARG A 116 -0.08 -31.89 13.85
CA ARG A 116 0.16 -32.86 12.76
C ARG A 116 -0.63 -32.48 11.53
N TRP A 117 0.06 -32.04 10.50
CA TRP A 117 -0.54 -31.70 9.21
C TRP A 117 -0.73 -32.93 8.34
N GLN A 118 -1.86 -33.01 7.65
CA GLN A 118 -2.19 -33.98 6.62
C GLN A 118 -2.54 -33.26 5.31
N ASP A 119 -2.38 -33.94 4.19
CA ASP A 119 -2.81 -33.47 2.86
C ASP A 119 -2.30 -32.07 2.49
N VAL A 120 -1.05 -31.75 2.87
CA VAL A 120 -0.43 -30.45 2.57
C VAL A 120 -0.13 -30.37 1.08
N GLY A 121 -0.75 -29.41 0.39
CA GLY A 121 -0.54 -29.23 -1.04
C GLY A 121 -1.08 -27.90 -1.57
N PHE A 122 -0.59 -27.49 -2.74
CA PHE A 122 -1.17 -26.35 -3.44
C PHE A 122 -2.40 -26.79 -4.24
N THR A 123 -3.47 -26.00 -4.18
CA THR A 123 -4.68 -26.21 -5.01
C THR A 123 -4.41 -25.83 -6.47
N THR A 124 -3.54 -24.85 -6.69
CA THR A 124 -3.04 -24.45 -8.01
C THR A 124 -1.57 -24.84 -8.12
N ASP A 125 -1.27 -25.83 -8.96
CA ASP A 125 0.11 -26.24 -9.23
C ASP A 125 0.93 -25.13 -9.91
N ASP A 126 2.23 -25.35 -10.03
CA ASP A 126 3.12 -24.34 -10.59
C ASP A 126 2.91 -24.10 -12.06
N ALA A 127 2.61 -25.13 -12.85
CA ALA A 127 2.39 -24.96 -14.28
C ALA A 127 1.17 -24.07 -14.55
N HIS A 128 0.09 -24.25 -13.79
CA HIS A 128 -1.10 -23.42 -13.86
C HIS A 128 -0.80 -22.00 -13.34
N TYR A 129 -0.14 -21.85 -12.18
CA TYR A 129 0.19 -20.53 -11.66
C TYR A 129 1.10 -19.73 -12.60
N GLU A 130 2.09 -20.38 -13.21
CA GLU A 130 2.93 -19.80 -14.27
C GLU A 130 2.10 -19.37 -15.50
N GLY A 131 1.04 -20.13 -15.83
CA GLY A 131 0.06 -19.76 -16.84
C GLY A 131 -0.60 -18.41 -16.54
N LEU A 132 -1.14 -18.25 -15.33
CA LEU A 132 -1.77 -17.00 -14.88
C LEU A 132 -0.80 -15.81 -14.93
N VAL A 133 0.43 -16.01 -14.44
CA VAL A 133 1.48 -14.99 -14.45
C VAL A 133 1.81 -14.57 -15.89
N ARG A 134 1.98 -15.54 -16.79
CA ARG A 134 2.29 -15.29 -18.20
C ARG A 134 1.17 -14.52 -18.90
N GLU A 135 -0.07 -14.92 -18.68
CA GLU A 135 -1.24 -14.25 -19.24
C GLU A 135 -1.32 -12.79 -18.78
N PHE A 136 -1.21 -12.54 -17.47
CA PHE A 136 -1.28 -11.19 -16.91
C PHE A 136 -0.12 -10.31 -17.39
N ALA A 137 1.13 -10.81 -17.32
CA ALA A 137 2.31 -10.05 -17.73
C ALA A 137 2.28 -9.64 -19.21
N ALA A 138 1.59 -10.42 -20.06
CA ALA A 138 1.39 -10.12 -21.48
C ALA A 138 0.21 -9.17 -21.76
N SER A 139 -0.54 -8.72 -20.77
CA SER A 139 -1.67 -7.81 -20.95
C SER A 139 -1.24 -6.35 -21.20
N ASP A 140 -2.10 -5.57 -21.89
CA ASP A 140 -1.89 -4.12 -22.06
C ASP A 140 -1.91 -3.38 -20.72
N ALA A 141 -2.71 -3.83 -19.76
CA ALA A 141 -2.77 -3.25 -18.43
C ALA A 141 -1.41 -3.38 -17.71
N ALA A 142 -0.80 -4.57 -17.73
CA ALA A 142 0.54 -4.78 -17.16
C ALA A 142 1.62 -3.95 -17.87
N ARG A 143 1.54 -3.81 -19.20
CA ARG A 143 2.41 -2.90 -19.97
C ARG A 143 2.21 -1.43 -19.60
N GLY A 144 0.99 -1.05 -19.22
CA GLY A 144 0.66 0.28 -18.73
C GLY A 144 1.06 0.56 -17.29
N GLY A 145 1.71 -0.39 -16.61
CA GLY A 145 2.21 -0.22 -15.25
C GLY A 145 1.24 -0.70 -14.16
N LEU A 146 0.23 -1.49 -14.52
CA LEU A 146 -0.55 -2.25 -13.53
C LEU A 146 0.30 -3.38 -12.96
N ASN A 147 0.44 -3.38 -11.64
CA ASN A 147 0.94 -4.53 -10.89
C ASN A 147 -0.19 -5.11 -10.04
N VAL A 148 -0.25 -6.43 -9.89
CA VAL A 148 -1.29 -7.12 -9.11
C VAL A 148 -0.71 -8.27 -8.29
N LEU A 149 -1.13 -8.42 -7.05
CA LEU A 149 -0.80 -9.60 -6.25
C LEU A 149 -1.71 -10.75 -6.69
N LEU A 150 -1.22 -11.72 -7.44
CA LEU A 150 -2.00 -12.93 -7.78
C LEU A 150 -1.85 -13.96 -6.66
N ARG A 151 -2.97 -14.52 -6.20
CA ARG A 151 -3.00 -15.54 -5.14
C ARG A 151 -3.00 -16.96 -5.71
N ARG A 152 -2.44 -17.89 -4.94
CA ARG A 152 -2.83 -19.31 -4.90
C ARG A 152 -2.87 -19.82 -3.47
N ASP A 153 -3.57 -20.93 -3.26
CA ASP A 153 -3.78 -21.50 -1.93
C ASP A 153 -2.97 -22.78 -1.71
N CYS A 154 -2.33 -22.87 -0.55
CA CYS A 154 -1.83 -24.12 0.00
C CYS A 154 -2.79 -24.59 1.10
N THR A 155 -3.38 -25.78 0.94
CA THR A 155 -4.34 -26.35 1.88
C THR A 155 -3.70 -27.47 2.69
N ALA A 156 -4.20 -27.67 3.91
CA ALA A 156 -3.83 -28.78 4.78
C ALA A 156 -5.01 -29.15 5.69
N LEU A 157 -4.95 -30.36 6.26
CA LEU A 157 -5.85 -30.80 7.33
C LEU A 157 -5.07 -30.90 8.64
N LEU A 158 -5.69 -30.42 9.72
CA LEU A 158 -5.20 -30.54 11.09
C LEU A 158 -6.19 -31.39 11.90
N PRO A 159 -6.03 -32.73 11.92
CA PRO A 159 -6.97 -33.62 12.57
C PRO A 159 -7.07 -33.34 14.08
N GLY A 160 -8.29 -33.37 14.61
CA GLY A 160 -8.53 -33.11 16.03
C GLY A 160 -8.21 -31.67 16.44
N PHE A 161 -8.33 -30.72 15.50
CA PHE A 161 -8.14 -29.29 15.77
C PHE A 161 -8.99 -28.85 16.96
N ARG A 162 -8.35 -28.14 17.89
CA ARG A 162 -8.96 -27.48 19.04
C ARG A 162 -8.28 -26.11 19.21
N PRO A 163 -8.94 -25.12 19.85
CA PRO A 163 -8.35 -23.79 20.04
C PRO A 163 -6.99 -23.80 20.74
N ALA A 164 -6.76 -24.72 21.69
CA ALA A 164 -5.45 -24.92 22.31
C ALA A 164 -4.33 -25.25 21.29
N VAL A 165 -4.63 -26.02 20.24
CA VAL A 165 -3.66 -26.29 19.15
C VAL A 165 -3.33 -25.01 18.40
N ALA A 166 -4.28 -24.10 18.23
CA ALA A 166 -4.03 -22.81 17.59
C ALA A 166 -3.09 -21.91 18.43
N VAL A 167 -3.20 -21.96 19.76
CA VAL A 167 -2.27 -21.28 20.68
C VAL A 167 -0.86 -21.89 20.56
N GLU A 168 -0.74 -23.20 20.38
CA GLU A 168 0.55 -23.84 20.09
C GLU A 168 1.13 -23.40 18.72
N LEU A 169 0.29 -23.23 17.69
CA LEU A 169 0.74 -22.65 16.41
C LEU A 169 1.26 -21.22 16.60
N PHE A 170 0.56 -20.38 17.36
CA PHE A 170 0.99 -19.02 17.70
C PHE A 170 2.33 -19.02 18.43
N ARG A 171 2.49 -19.88 19.45
CA ARG A 171 3.75 -20.03 20.19
C ARG A 171 4.91 -20.41 19.28
N ARG A 172 4.70 -21.32 18.33
CA ARG A 172 5.73 -21.68 17.35
C ARG A 172 6.11 -20.51 16.45
N LEU A 173 5.15 -19.69 16.01
CA LEU A 173 5.43 -18.49 15.21
C LEU A 173 6.27 -17.46 15.97
N LEU A 174 6.04 -17.27 17.28
CA LEU A 174 6.84 -16.36 18.09
C LEU A 174 8.34 -16.70 18.01
N THR A 175 8.67 -17.99 18.03
CA THR A 175 10.06 -18.47 17.95
C THR A 175 10.59 -18.68 16.53
N GLY A 176 9.71 -19.01 15.58
CA GLY A 176 10.07 -19.41 14.23
C GLY A 176 10.11 -18.27 13.21
N GLU A 177 9.47 -17.14 13.50
CA GLU A 177 9.39 -15.97 12.61
C GLU A 177 9.92 -14.71 13.30
N ALA A 178 10.91 -14.06 12.69
CA ALA A 178 11.48 -12.81 13.19
C ALA A 178 11.16 -11.61 12.26
N GLY A 179 10.97 -10.42 12.85
CA GLY A 179 10.67 -9.19 12.13
C GLY A 179 9.24 -9.08 11.56
N ALA A 180 8.31 -9.88 12.08
CA ALA A 180 6.89 -9.67 11.81
C ALA A 180 6.41 -8.38 12.46
N TYR A 181 5.59 -7.60 11.75
CA TYR A 181 4.90 -6.44 12.33
C TYR A 181 3.95 -6.89 13.44
N TRP A 182 3.08 -7.85 13.11
CA TRP A 182 2.21 -8.54 14.06
C TRP A 182 2.42 -10.04 13.96
N THR A 183 2.66 -10.71 15.09
CA THR A 183 2.33 -12.13 15.25
C THR A 183 0.99 -12.22 15.95
N PHE A 184 0.03 -12.93 15.40
CA PHE A 184 -1.33 -12.93 15.92
C PHE A 184 -2.01 -14.30 15.84
N LEU A 185 -2.98 -14.49 16.72
CA LEU A 185 -3.97 -15.56 16.70
C LEU A 185 -5.32 -14.94 17.03
N VAL A 186 -6.34 -15.16 16.20
CA VAL A 186 -7.72 -14.74 16.46
C VAL A 186 -8.63 -15.95 16.32
N HIS A 187 -9.35 -16.27 17.39
CA HIS A 187 -10.35 -17.33 17.41
C HIS A 187 -11.74 -16.74 17.61
N THR A 188 -12.64 -16.94 16.64
CA THR A 188 -13.94 -16.23 16.65
C THR A 188 -14.98 -16.82 17.58
N GLY A 189 -14.77 -18.02 18.12
CA GLY A 189 -15.78 -18.74 18.90
C GLY A 189 -17.08 -19.05 18.12
N GLY A 190 -18.12 -19.47 18.86
CA GLY A 190 -19.45 -19.81 18.31
C GLY A 190 -19.56 -21.26 17.80
N GLU A 191 -20.66 -21.56 17.09
CA GLU A 191 -20.92 -22.92 16.57
C GLU A 191 -20.02 -23.32 15.40
N ARG A 192 -19.59 -22.33 14.59
CA ARG A 192 -18.71 -22.51 13.43
C ARG A 192 -17.56 -21.51 13.50
N PRO A 193 -16.62 -21.68 14.45
CA PRO A 193 -15.51 -20.78 14.60
C PRO A 193 -14.59 -20.80 13.38
N THR A 194 -13.99 -19.64 13.11
CA THR A 194 -12.83 -19.48 12.25
C THR A 194 -11.66 -19.10 13.13
N THR A 195 -10.48 -19.61 12.81
CA THR A 195 -9.25 -19.27 13.52
C THR A 195 -8.22 -18.76 12.53
N LEU A 196 -7.73 -17.54 12.75
CA LEU A 196 -6.66 -16.94 11.97
C LEU A 196 -5.37 -16.98 12.78
N VAL A 197 -4.29 -17.56 12.25
CA VAL A 197 -2.97 -17.58 12.91
C VAL A 197 -1.90 -17.15 11.92
N GLY A 198 -1.16 -16.09 12.23
CA GLY A 198 -0.24 -15.50 11.26
C GLY A 198 0.90 -14.68 11.88
N ALA A 199 1.91 -14.45 11.05
CA ALA A 199 3.04 -13.56 11.32
C ALA A 199 3.20 -12.63 10.12
N THR A 200 2.43 -11.54 10.13
CA THR A 200 2.39 -10.60 9.00
C THR A 200 3.57 -9.63 9.07
N PRO A 201 4.33 -9.46 7.98
CA PRO A 201 5.42 -8.49 7.93
C PRO A 201 4.93 -7.05 7.77
N GLN A 202 3.64 -6.85 7.50
CA GLN A 202 3.14 -5.60 6.93
C GLN A 202 2.01 -5.02 7.77
N GLY A 203 2.32 -3.90 8.43
CA GLY A 203 1.33 -2.94 8.88
C GLY A 203 0.67 -2.23 7.70
N HIS A 204 -0.51 -1.66 7.93
CA HIS A 204 -1.29 -0.99 6.89
C HIS A 204 -1.46 0.50 7.17
N VAL A 205 -2.37 0.86 8.06
CA VAL A 205 -2.58 2.24 8.52
C VAL A 205 -2.68 2.27 10.05
N ALA A 206 -2.09 3.30 10.65
CA ALA A 206 -2.17 3.56 12.07
C ALA A 206 -2.63 4.99 12.34
N ILE A 207 -3.24 5.20 13.51
CA ILE A 207 -3.40 6.51 14.13
C ILE A 207 -2.62 6.47 15.43
N GLU A 208 -1.57 7.28 15.50
CA GLU A 208 -0.68 7.42 16.65
C GLU A 208 -0.41 8.92 16.86
N ASP A 209 -0.49 9.40 18.10
CA ASP A 209 -0.31 10.81 18.43
C ASP A 209 -1.15 11.77 17.55
N GLN A 210 -2.42 11.41 17.28
CA GLN A 210 -3.34 12.14 16.40
C GLN A 210 -2.85 12.31 14.95
N ARG A 211 -1.90 11.49 14.51
CA ARG A 211 -1.40 11.45 13.14
C ARG A 211 -1.78 10.13 12.47
N VAL A 212 -2.23 10.20 11.23
CA VAL A 212 -2.35 9.02 10.39
C VAL A 212 -0.97 8.67 9.84
N VAL A 213 -0.58 7.40 9.95
CA VAL A 213 0.75 6.91 9.57
C VAL A 213 0.63 5.65 8.72
N MET A 214 1.44 5.57 7.66
CA MET A 214 1.63 4.37 6.84
C MET A 214 3.13 4.17 6.59
N ASN A 215 3.54 2.92 6.35
CA ASN A 215 4.95 2.55 6.26
C ASN A 215 5.25 1.77 4.96
N PRO A 216 5.16 2.43 3.79
CA PRO A 216 5.35 1.80 2.49
C PRO A 216 6.70 1.09 2.43
N LEU A 217 6.67 -0.21 2.14
CA LEU A 217 7.85 -1.07 2.09
C LEU A 217 7.95 -1.75 0.73
N CYS A 218 9.15 -1.75 0.16
CA CYS A 218 9.43 -2.43 -1.08
C CYS A 218 10.91 -2.80 -1.20
N GLY A 219 11.21 -3.66 -2.17
CA GLY A 219 12.55 -4.17 -2.46
C GLY A 219 13.07 -5.14 -1.42
N THR A 220 13.80 -6.16 -1.84
CA THR A 220 14.22 -7.27 -0.94
C THR A 220 15.68 -7.62 -1.15
N TYR A 221 16.52 -7.31 -0.16
CA TYR A 221 17.89 -7.82 -0.10
C TYR A 221 17.93 -9.09 0.74
N ARG A 222 18.40 -10.21 0.16
CA ARG A 222 18.60 -11.47 0.90
C ARG A 222 19.91 -11.39 1.68
N ARG A 223 19.83 -11.44 3.01
CA ARG A 223 21.01 -11.39 3.88
C ARG A 223 21.75 -12.73 3.83
N PRO A 224 23.05 -12.75 3.48
CA PRO A 224 23.87 -13.94 3.64
C PRO A 224 23.95 -14.38 5.11
N PRO A 225 24.22 -15.67 5.40
CA PRO A 225 24.32 -16.18 6.77
C PRO A 225 25.29 -15.38 7.67
N HIS A 226 26.42 -14.93 7.10
CA HIS A 226 27.45 -14.16 7.82
C HIS A 226 27.21 -12.64 7.85
N GLY A 227 26.01 -12.16 7.49
CA GLY A 227 25.67 -10.74 7.46
C GLY A 227 25.69 -10.10 6.07
N PRO A 228 25.13 -8.89 5.94
CA PRO A 228 25.09 -8.18 4.67
C PRO A 228 26.51 -7.87 4.22
N ARG A 229 26.83 -8.20 2.97
CA ARG A 229 28.09 -7.74 2.37
C ARG A 229 27.88 -6.31 1.91
N THR A 230 28.63 -5.35 2.47
CA THR A 230 28.44 -3.92 2.19
C THR A 230 28.39 -3.60 0.69
N GLY A 231 29.24 -4.24 -0.13
CA GLY A 231 29.20 -4.08 -1.59
C GLY A 231 27.86 -4.49 -2.21
N GLU A 232 27.34 -5.67 -1.87
CA GLU A 232 26.05 -6.16 -2.41
C GLU A 232 24.87 -5.31 -1.90
N LEU A 233 24.93 -4.84 -0.66
CA LEU A 233 23.91 -3.95 -0.12
C LEU A 233 23.94 -2.58 -0.80
N LEU A 234 25.13 -2.06 -1.12
CA LEU A 234 25.28 -0.83 -1.92
C LEU A 234 24.77 -1.02 -3.35
N ASP A 235 25.02 -2.18 -3.97
CA ASP A 235 24.50 -2.51 -5.30
C ASP A 235 22.96 -2.56 -5.28
N PHE A 236 22.37 -3.19 -4.26
CA PHE A 236 20.92 -3.19 -4.05
C PHE A 236 20.37 -1.76 -3.87
N LEU A 237 21.02 -0.93 -3.05
CA LEU A 237 20.60 0.46 -2.85
C LEU A 237 20.78 1.33 -4.08
N ALA A 238 21.73 1.00 -4.95
CA ALA A 238 21.97 1.69 -6.23
C ALA A 238 21.06 1.19 -7.36
N ASP A 239 20.35 0.07 -7.18
CA ASP A 239 19.44 -0.45 -8.19
C ASP A 239 18.27 0.52 -8.41
N ARG A 240 18.21 1.05 -9.64
CA ARG A 240 17.14 1.97 -10.07
C ARG A 240 15.79 1.28 -10.05
N LYS A 241 15.71 -0.01 -10.39
CA LYS A 241 14.45 -0.75 -10.38
C LYS A 241 13.87 -0.79 -8.97
N GLU A 242 14.66 -1.19 -7.98
CA GLU A 242 14.23 -1.22 -6.56
C GLU A 242 13.82 0.17 -6.07
N SER A 243 14.50 1.22 -6.54
CA SER A 243 14.14 2.61 -6.22
C SER A 243 12.81 3.05 -6.84
N GLU A 244 12.56 2.69 -8.10
CA GLU A 244 11.30 2.99 -8.80
C GLU A 244 10.12 2.18 -8.23
N GLU A 245 10.35 0.95 -7.80
CA GLU A 245 9.33 0.13 -7.14
C GLU A 245 8.93 0.72 -5.78
N LEU A 246 9.90 1.09 -4.94
CA LEU A 246 9.60 1.77 -3.67
C LEU A 246 8.84 3.06 -3.89
N ALA A 247 9.26 3.90 -4.84
CA ALA A 247 8.57 5.14 -5.16
C ALA A 247 7.13 4.92 -5.64
N THR A 248 6.89 3.87 -6.43
CA THR A 248 5.53 3.51 -6.87
C THR A 248 4.64 3.17 -5.67
N THR A 249 5.17 2.38 -4.71
CA THR A 249 4.46 2.05 -3.47
C THR A 249 4.20 3.28 -2.62
N VAL A 250 5.21 4.15 -2.44
CA VAL A 250 5.08 5.41 -1.69
C VAL A 250 4.03 6.32 -2.32
N ASP A 251 4.02 6.48 -3.65
CA ASP A 251 3.04 7.32 -4.33
C ASP A 251 1.60 6.79 -4.16
N ALA A 252 1.42 5.46 -4.25
CA ALA A 252 0.11 4.84 -4.04
C ALA A 252 -0.39 5.04 -2.60
N GLU A 253 0.49 4.87 -1.61
CA GLU A 253 0.13 5.08 -0.20
C GLU A 253 -0.01 6.57 0.16
N LEU A 254 0.74 7.48 -0.50
CA LEU A 254 0.56 8.92 -0.37
C LEU A 254 -0.81 9.36 -0.87
N ALA A 255 -1.32 8.79 -1.96
CA ALA A 255 -2.66 9.08 -2.44
C ALA A 255 -3.72 8.70 -1.39
N VAL A 256 -3.60 7.53 -0.76
CA VAL A 256 -4.49 7.13 0.34
C VAL A 256 -4.36 8.10 1.52
N LEU A 257 -3.13 8.34 1.99
CA LEU A 257 -2.86 9.17 3.15
C LEU A 257 -3.31 10.62 2.97
N CYS A 258 -3.14 11.22 1.78
CA CYS A 258 -3.59 12.58 1.50
C CYS A 258 -5.11 12.75 1.57
N GLY A 259 -5.88 11.66 1.43
CA GLY A 259 -7.31 11.68 1.74
C GLY A 259 -7.58 11.70 3.24
N LEU A 260 -6.73 11.06 4.04
CA LEU A 260 -6.91 10.82 5.48
C LEU A 260 -6.26 11.88 6.38
N ALA A 261 -5.39 12.72 5.79
CA ALA A 261 -4.58 13.68 6.50
C ALA A 261 -4.96 15.13 6.20
N GLY A 262 -4.72 16.00 7.18
CA GLY A 262 -4.79 17.45 7.05
C GLY A 262 -3.58 18.02 6.29
N PRO A 263 -3.36 19.35 6.32
CA PRO A 263 -2.11 19.92 5.83
C PRO A 263 -0.92 19.33 6.62
N GLU A 264 0.29 19.38 6.06
CA GLU A 264 1.54 18.86 6.69
C GLU A 264 1.78 17.35 6.57
N VAL A 265 1.49 16.79 5.39
CA VAL A 265 1.94 15.44 5.03
C VAL A 265 3.46 15.41 4.86
N ARG A 266 4.11 14.42 5.47
CA ARG A 266 5.56 14.21 5.47
C ARG A 266 5.92 12.81 4.99
N VAL A 267 7.01 12.72 4.24
CA VAL A 267 7.68 11.46 3.86
C VAL A 267 9.06 11.44 4.49
N GLU A 268 9.30 10.46 5.34
CA GLU A 268 10.59 10.17 5.96
C GLU A 268 11.16 8.89 5.36
N GLY A 269 12.42 8.89 4.96
CA GLY A 269 13.06 7.73 4.35
C GLY A 269 13.88 8.07 3.09
N PRO A 270 14.34 7.05 2.35
CA PRO A 270 14.24 5.64 2.71
C PRO A 270 15.17 5.27 3.88
N PHE A 271 14.84 4.19 4.58
CA PHE A 271 15.64 3.50 5.61
C PHE A 271 15.61 1.99 5.36
N LEU A 272 16.56 1.22 5.90
CA LEU A 272 16.52 -0.24 5.83
C LEU A 272 15.74 -0.81 7.01
N ARG A 273 14.70 -1.59 6.69
CA ARG A 273 13.96 -2.38 7.66
C ARG A 273 14.48 -3.81 7.67
N ARG A 274 15.04 -4.22 8.81
CA ARG A 274 15.49 -5.59 9.06
C ARG A 274 14.31 -6.52 9.31
N MET A 275 14.32 -7.65 8.61
CA MET A 275 13.46 -8.81 8.83
C MET A 275 14.34 -10.06 8.98
N ALA A 276 13.81 -11.19 9.46
CA ALA A 276 14.57 -12.40 9.80
C ALA A 276 15.82 -12.67 8.93
N HIS A 277 15.63 -12.84 7.62
CA HIS A 277 16.70 -13.12 6.66
C HIS A 277 16.79 -12.09 5.54
N LEU A 278 16.10 -10.96 5.66
CA LEU A 278 15.89 -10.00 4.58
C LEU A 278 16.05 -8.56 5.09
N LEU A 279 16.49 -7.66 4.22
CA LEU A 279 16.38 -6.22 4.40
C LEU A 279 15.41 -5.67 3.34
N HIS A 280 14.51 -4.79 3.77
CA HIS A 280 13.61 -4.04 2.89
C HIS A 280 13.96 -2.56 2.92
N THR A 281 13.76 -1.85 1.80
CA THR A 281 13.71 -0.39 1.86
C THR A 281 12.31 0.05 2.27
N GLN A 282 12.23 0.99 3.21
CA GLN A 282 10.97 1.50 3.73
C GLN A 282 11.00 3.03 3.83
N CYS A 283 9.84 3.65 3.64
CA CYS A 283 9.59 5.02 4.06
C CYS A 283 8.49 5.02 5.13
N ARG A 284 8.40 6.10 5.89
CA ARG A 284 7.27 6.42 6.76
C ARG A 284 6.58 7.65 6.18
N ILE A 285 5.28 7.56 5.99
CA ILE A 285 4.46 8.68 5.56
C ILE A 285 3.46 9.02 6.66
N SER A 286 3.34 10.31 6.99
CA SER A 286 2.45 10.75 8.07
C SER A 286 1.83 12.11 7.85
N GLY A 287 0.67 12.36 8.45
CA GLY A 287 0.02 13.68 8.49
C GLY A 287 -0.97 13.78 9.65
N PRO A 288 -1.42 14.98 10.04
CA PRO A 288 -2.45 15.14 11.07
C PRO A 288 -3.72 14.39 10.66
N ALA A 289 -4.27 13.52 11.49
CA ALA A 289 -5.48 12.77 11.15
C ALA A 289 -6.68 13.72 11.07
N VAL A 290 -7.50 13.62 10.01
CA VAL A 290 -8.76 14.40 9.88
C VAL A 290 -10.02 13.57 10.14
N ALA A 291 -9.84 12.28 10.38
CA ALA A 291 -10.90 11.31 10.57
C ALA A 291 -10.56 10.39 11.75
N GLY A 292 -11.59 9.89 12.44
CA GLY A 292 -11.42 8.92 13.52
C GLY A 292 -10.96 7.54 13.02
N ALA A 293 -10.68 6.62 13.95
CA ALA A 293 -10.10 5.30 13.64
C ALA A 293 -10.95 4.49 12.65
N ARG A 294 -12.27 4.44 12.85
CA ARG A 294 -13.21 3.70 11.97
C ARG A 294 -13.22 4.24 10.54
N GLU A 295 -13.36 5.55 10.40
CA GLU A 295 -13.45 6.20 9.10
C GLU A 295 -12.11 6.09 8.37
N THR A 296 -11.00 6.26 9.09
CA THR A 296 -9.64 6.06 8.57
C THR A 296 -9.48 4.64 8.04
N LEU A 297 -9.87 3.63 8.81
CA LEU A 297 -9.80 2.22 8.41
C LEU A 297 -10.63 1.94 7.15
N ALA A 298 -11.86 2.45 7.06
CA ALA A 298 -12.73 2.27 5.91
C ALA A 298 -12.17 2.91 4.63
N ARG A 299 -11.61 4.12 4.75
CA ARG A 299 -11.07 4.88 3.63
C ARG A 299 -9.68 4.40 3.18
N ALA A 300 -8.95 3.68 4.03
CA ALA A 300 -7.64 3.14 3.72
C ALA A 300 -7.66 1.74 3.06
N MET A 301 -8.82 1.13 2.83
CA MET A 301 -8.90 -0.23 2.26
C MET A 301 -8.30 -0.30 0.85
N PHE A 302 -7.37 -1.19 0.53
CA PHE A 302 -6.52 -2.08 1.33
C PHE A 302 -5.06 -1.79 0.94
N ALA A 303 -4.09 -2.43 1.61
CA ALA A 303 -2.69 -2.27 1.27
C ALA A 303 -2.44 -2.54 -0.23
N SER A 304 -1.81 -1.60 -0.93
CA SER A 304 -1.52 -1.73 -2.37
C SER A 304 -0.66 -2.95 -2.69
N THR A 305 0.22 -3.36 -1.77
CA THR A 305 1.03 -4.58 -1.89
C THR A 305 0.22 -5.88 -1.72
N ALA A 306 -0.96 -5.82 -1.10
CA ALA A 306 -1.88 -6.95 -0.92
C ALA A 306 -2.88 -7.09 -2.09
N VAL A 307 -2.98 -6.07 -2.94
CA VAL A 307 -3.94 -6.00 -4.04
C VAL A 307 -3.24 -5.73 -5.36
N GLY A 308 -2.66 -4.55 -5.51
CA GLY A 308 -2.02 -4.04 -6.70
C GLY A 308 -2.21 -2.53 -6.84
N SER A 309 -1.61 -1.94 -7.88
CA SER A 309 -1.81 -0.54 -8.24
C SER A 309 -1.70 -0.34 -9.75
N PRO A 310 -2.60 0.42 -10.40
CA PRO A 310 -3.78 1.11 -9.83
C PRO A 310 -4.81 0.12 -9.26
N TYR A 311 -5.32 0.44 -8.07
CA TYR A 311 -6.18 -0.34 -7.20
C TYR A 311 -7.47 -0.85 -7.87
N ALA A 312 -8.26 0.00 -8.55
CA ALA A 312 -9.50 -0.41 -9.20
C ALA A 312 -9.25 -1.39 -10.36
N GLU A 313 -8.19 -1.15 -11.14
CA GLU A 313 -7.75 -2.04 -12.20
C GLU A 313 -7.20 -3.37 -11.65
N ALA A 314 -6.46 -3.31 -10.54
CA ALA A 314 -5.95 -4.48 -9.82
C ALA A 314 -7.08 -5.36 -9.30
N CYS A 315 -8.12 -4.78 -8.69
CA CYS A 315 -9.33 -5.49 -8.28
C CYS A 315 -10.00 -6.18 -9.49
N GLY A 316 -10.11 -5.47 -10.61
CA GLY A 316 -10.61 -6.04 -11.86
C GLY A 316 -9.76 -7.20 -12.40
N ALA A 317 -8.44 -7.13 -12.26
CA ALA A 317 -7.52 -8.21 -12.66
C ALA A 317 -7.64 -9.43 -11.73
N ILE A 318 -7.70 -9.21 -10.41
CA ILE A 318 -7.92 -10.28 -9.41
C ILE A 318 -9.21 -11.03 -9.73
N ARG A 319 -10.31 -10.31 -9.98
CA ARG A 319 -11.61 -10.90 -10.36
C ARG A 319 -11.53 -11.78 -11.61
N ARG A 320 -10.65 -11.45 -12.56
CA ARG A 320 -10.51 -12.20 -13.82
C ARG A 320 -9.63 -13.43 -13.68
N HIS A 321 -8.56 -13.34 -12.90
CA HIS A 321 -7.53 -14.39 -12.83
C HIS A 321 -7.68 -15.31 -11.62
N GLU A 322 -8.42 -14.92 -10.58
CA GLU A 322 -8.75 -15.80 -9.45
C GLU A 322 -10.15 -16.40 -9.63
N THR A 323 -10.33 -17.66 -9.24
CA THR A 323 -11.62 -18.37 -9.42
C THR A 323 -12.51 -18.36 -8.18
N THR A 324 -11.97 -17.93 -7.04
CA THR A 324 -12.64 -17.94 -5.74
C THR A 324 -12.43 -16.61 -5.01
N GLY A 325 -13.23 -16.34 -3.97
CA GLY A 325 -12.96 -15.23 -3.06
C GLY A 325 -11.78 -15.49 -2.13
N ARG A 326 -11.24 -14.39 -1.57
CA ARG A 326 -10.02 -14.38 -0.75
C ARG A 326 -10.26 -14.63 0.73
N GLY A 327 -11.51 -14.68 1.19
CA GLY A 327 -11.82 -14.63 2.60
C GLY A 327 -11.17 -13.40 3.24
N TYR A 328 -10.40 -13.63 4.31
CA TYR A 328 -9.62 -12.58 4.96
C TYR A 328 -8.29 -12.28 4.26
N TYR A 329 -7.79 -13.12 3.35
CA TYR A 329 -6.48 -12.86 2.71
C TYR A 329 -6.46 -11.55 1.92
N GLY A 330 -5.45 -10.71 2.19
CA GLY A 330 -5.36 -9.35 1.66
C GLY A 330 -6.36 -8.35 2.25
N GLY A 331 -7.17 -8.78 3.22
CA GLY A 331 -7.96 -7.93 4.10
C GLY A 331 -7.13 -7.34 5.24
N LEU A 332 -7.78 -6.93 6.33
CA LEU A 332 -7.13 -6.31 7.50
C LEU A 332 -7.53 -6.96 8.81
N LEU A 333 -6.57 -7.02 9.74
CA LEU A 333 -6.87 -6.96 11.17
C LEU A 333 -6.61 -5.54 11.65
N ALA A 334 -7.49 -4.98 12.46
CA ALA A 334 -7.34 -3.62 12.99
C ALA A 334 -7.74 -3.54 14.46
N LEU A 335 -6.80 -3.12 15.30
CA LEU A 335 -7.00 -2.84 16.70
C LEU A 335 -7.37 -1.37 16.85
N ILE A 336 -8.58 -1.11 17.37
CA ILE A 336 -9.10 0.23 17.62
C ILE A 336 -9.15 0.42 19.13
N GLY A 337 -8.62 1.54 19.62
CA GLY A 337 -8.51 1.81 21.04
C GLY A 337 -8.46 3.30 21.35
N ARG A 338 -8.01 3.61 22.57
CA ARG A 338 -7.70 4.97 23.01
C ARG A 338 -6.39 5.00 23.76
N ASP A 339 -5.62 6.07 23.56
CA ASP A 339 -4.37 6.31 24.28
C ASP A 339 -4.62 6.69 25.76
N GLU A 340 -3.57 7.04 26.50
CA GLU A 340 -3.70 7.48 27.90
C GLU A 340 -4.44 8.82 28.06
N ARG A 341 -4.48 9.65 27.02
CA ARG A 341 -5.16 10.95 26.96
C ARG A 341 -6.63 10.80 26.56
N GLY A 342 -7.02 9.63 26.05
CA GLY A 342 -8.36 9.34 25.55
C GLY A 342 -8.53 9.62 24.05
N ASP A 343 -7.46 9.98 23.35
CA ASP A 343 -7.46 10.16 21.90
C ASP A 343 -7.60 8.79 21.20
N GLU A 344 -8.27 8.74 20.04
CA GLU A 344 -8.46 7.49 19.31
C GLU A 344 -7.13 6.96 18.74
N GLU A 345 -6.88 5.67 18.93
CA GLU A 345 -5.76 4.94 18.34
C GLU A 345 -6.25 3.89 17.34
N LEU A 346 -5.45 3.68 16.31
CA LEU A 346 -5.64 2.62 15.32
C LEU A 346 -4.29 1.97 15.07
N ASP A 347 -4.23 0.64 15.10
CA ASP A 347 -3.11 -0.12 14.59
C ASP A 347 -3.67 -1.25 13.72
N SER A 348 -3.27 -1.33 12.46
CA SER A 348 -3.79 -2.33 11.53
C SER A 348 -2.70 -3.00 10.71
N ALA A 349 -2.97 -4.26 10.36
CA ALA A 349 -2.05 -5.10 9.61
C ALA A 349 -2.75 -5.87 8.48
N ALA A 350 -2.04 -6.03 7.37
CA ALA A 350 -2.54 -6.81 6.23
C ALA A 350 -2.57 -8.30 6.58
N VAL A 351 -3.68 -8.97 6.23
CA VAL A 351 -3.84 -10.42 6.44
C VAL A 351 -3.12 -11.17 5.32
N ILE A 352 -1.81 -11.34 5.51
CA ILE A 352 -0.92 -12.14 4.69
C ILE A 352 -0.06 -13.02 5.61
N ARG A 353 0.56 -14.08 5.08
CA ARG A 353 1.28 -15.08 5.89
C ARG A 353 0.46 -15.58 7.09
N THR A 354 -0.78 -15.94 6.79
CA THR A 354 -1.80 -16.29 7.78
C THR A 354 -2.45 -17.61 7.36
N LEU A 355 -2.61 -18.52 8.32
CA LEU A 355 -3.48 -19.69 8.21
C LEU A 355 -4.90 -19.31 8.60
N ASP A 356 -5.83 -19.60 7.71
CA ASP A 356 -7.28 -19.56 7.93
C ASP A 356 -7.77 -20.99 8.19
N ILE A 357 -8.13 -21.30 9.43
CA ILE A 357 -8.47 -22.65 9.90
C ILE A 357 -9.95 -22.68 10.29
N ASP A 358 -10.71 -23.56 9.66
CA ASP A 358 -12.12 -23.78 10.01
C ASP A 358 -12.30 -24.71 11.23
N HIS A 359 -13.53 -24.79 11.73
CA HIS A 359 -13.92 -25.65 12.84
C HIS A 359 -13.72 -27.16 12.62
N LEU A 360 -13.45 -27.60 11.38
CA LEU A 360 -13.14 -29.00 11.05
C LEU A 360 -11.62 -29.23 10.96
N GLY A 361 -10.80 -28.21 11.20
CA GLY A 361 -9.35 -28.26 11.09
C GLY A 361 -8.84 -28.16 9.66
N ARG A 362 -9.66 -27.78 8.67
CA ARG A 362 -9.18 -27.49 7.31
C ARG A 362 -8.50 -26.14 7.34
N ALA A 363 -7.22 -26.13 6.99
CA ALA A 363 -6.40 -24.94 6.98
C ALA A 363 -6.10 -24.50 5.55
N ARG A 364 -6.21 -23.20 5.31
CA ARG A 364 -5.83 -22.55 4.05
C ARG A 364 -4.74 -21.51 4.34
N LEU A 365 -3.60 -21.68 3.68
CA LEU A 365 -2.53 -20.69 3.59
C LEU A 365 -2.53 -20.08 2.20
N SER A 366 -3.10 -18.89 2.08
CA SER A 366 -3.04 -18.13 0.84
C SER A 366 -1.70 -17.40 0.72
N VAL A 367 -1.07 -17.52 -0.45
CA VAL A 367 0.18 -16.82 -0.79
C VAL A 367 0.09 -16.25 -2.19
N GLY A 368 0.87 -15.20 -2.46
CA GLY A 368 0.88 -14.57 -3.76
C GLY A 368 2.22 -13.91 -4.10
N ALA A 369 2.35 -13.55 -5.37
CA ALA A 369 3.46 -12.78 -5.90
C ALA A 369 2.92 -11.57 -6.67
N THR A 370 3.65 -10.46 -6.61
CA THR A 370 3.28 -9.22 -7.28
C THR A 370 3.69 -9.33 -8.74
N VAL A 371 2.73 -9.43 -9.63
CA VAL A 371 2.95 -9.63 -11.05
C VAL A 371 2.83 -8.31 -11.79
N GLY A 372 3.79 -8.03 -12.68
CA GLY A 372 3.80 -6.91 -13.61
C GLY A 372 4.27 -7.33 -15.00
N SER A 373 4.45 -6.37 -15.91
CA SER A 373 4.89 -6.65 -17.30
C SER A 373 6.29 -7.27 -17.43
N ARG A 374 7.12 -7.20 -16.38
CA ARG A 374 8.49 -7.75 -16.37
C ARG A 374 8.65 -8.98 -15.48
N SER A 375 7.55 -9.51 -14.95
CA SER A 375 7.57 -10.69 -14.10
C SER A 375 7.98 -11.95 -14.86
N SER A 376 8.70 -12.84 -14.19
CA SER A 376 9.15 -14.12 -14.74
C SER A 376 8.28 -15.24 -14.16
N PRO A 377 7.43 -15.92 -14.95
CA PRO A 377 6.49 -16.91 -14.43
C PRO A 377 7.10 -17.94 -13.48
N PRO A 378 8.23 -18.61 -13.83
CA PRO A 378 8.85 -19.58 -12.93
C PRO A 378 9.37 -18.95 -11.63
N SER A 379 9.82 -17.70 -11.69
CA SER A 379 10.33 -16.98 -10.51
C SER A 379 9.20 -16.62 -9.55
N GLU A 380 8.07 -16.14 -10.07
CA GLU A 380 6.88 -15.81 -9.25
C GLU A 380 6.28 -17.08 -8.60
N ALA A 381 6.26 -18.20 -9.32
CA ALA A 381 5.81 -19.48 -8.77
C ALA A 381 6.76 -19.98 -7.66
N ALA A 382 8.07 -19.87 -7.86
CA ALA A 382 9.06 -20.19 -6.83
C ALA A 382 8.97 -19.28 -5.60
N GLU A 383 8.65 -18.00 -5.79
CA GLU A 383 8.44 -17.04 -4.70
C GLU A 383 7.26 -17.46 -3.81
N THR A 384 6.11 -17.81 -4.40
CA THR A 384 4.94 -18.26 -3.63
C THR A 384 5.23 -19.54 -2.84
N ARG A 385 5.97 -20.50 -3.41
CA ARG A 385 6.43 -21.70 -2.67
C ARG A 385 7.31 -21.33 -1.49
N THR A 386 8.26 -20.41 -1.70
CA THR A 386 9.19 -19.97 -0.65
C THR A 386 8.42 -19.29 0.49
N LYS A 387 7.47 -18.41 0.17
CA LYS A 387 6.59 -17.75 1.15
C LYS A 387 5.75 -18.75 1.95
N ALA A 388 5.16 -19.75 1.29
CA ALA A 388 4.38 -20.78 1.98
C ALA A 388 5.26 -21.68 2.87
N ARG A 389 6.41 -22.10 2.34
CA ARG A 389 7.36 -22.97 3.06
C ARG A 389 7.89 -22.33 4.33
N ALA A 390 8.19 -21.02 4.32
CA ALA A 390 8.66 -20.30 5.50
C ALA A 390 7.68 -20.48 6.67
N LEU A 391 6.41 -20.10 6.47
CA LEU A 391 5.39 -20.22 7.51
C LEU A 391 5.14 -21.68 7.92
N LEU A 392 5.02 -22.61 6.96
CA LEU A 392 4.80 -24.03 7.27
C LEU A 392 5.98 -24.64 8.05
N THR A 393 7.21 -24.19 7.78
CA THR A 393 8.40 -24.63 8.53
C THR A 393 8.33 -24.14 9.96
N ALA A 394 8.06 -22.85 10.16
CA ALA A 394 7.89 -22.26 11.50
C ALA A 394 6.83 -23.01 12.32
N LEU A 395 5.75 -23.48 11.68
CA LEU A 395 4.66 -24.19 12.35
C LEU A 395 4.89 -25.69 12.57
N THR A 396 5.85 -26.32 11.89
CA THR A 396 6.10 -27.77 11.99
C THR A 396 7.24 -28.11 12.96
N THR A 397 8.24 -27.26 13.10
CA THR A 397 9.35 -27.48 14.03
C THR A 397 8.91 -27.29 15.48
N ALA A 398 8.88 -28.37 16.26
CA ALA A 398 8.58 -28.34 17.69
C ALA A 398 9.86 -28.05 18.49
N SER A 399 10.15 -26.78 18.77
CA SER A 399 11.30 -26.32 19.59
C SER A 399 12.69 -26.65 19.01
N PRO A 400 13.77 -25.93 19.41
CA PRO A 400 15.06 -26.05 18.76
C PRO A 400 15.72 -27.38 19.15
N SER A 401 15.65 -28.39 18.28
CA SER A 401 16.63 -29.46 18.35
C SER A 401 17.99 -28.82 18.10
N HIS A 402 18.94 -29.05 19.00
CA HIS A 402 20.37 -28.86 18.79
C HIS A 402 20.69 -29.09 17.32
N ARG A 403 20.95 -28.01 16.57
CA ARG A 403 21.73 -28.13 15.34
C ARG A 403 23.11 -28.62 15.80
N GLU A 404 23.56 -29.74 15.24
CA GLU A 404 24.96 -30.11 15.34
C GLU A 404 25.83 -28.93 14.87
N PRO A 405 26.98 -28.70 15.50
CA PRO A 405 27.74 -27.47 15.38
C PRO A 405 28.54 -27.48 14.06
N ASP A 406 27.89 -27.11 12.96
CA ASP A 406 28.59 -26.65 11.75
C ASP A 406 28.11 -25.27 11.27
N ASP A 407 27.24 -24.59 12.03
CA ASP A 407 26.84 -23.20 11.72
C ASP A 407 26.36 -22.42 12.96
N ALA A 408 26.83 -22.82 14.16
CA ALA A 408 26.40 -22.28 15.45
C ALA A 408 27.24 -21.08 15.90
N THR A 409 27.09 -19.95 15.21
CA THR A 409 27.24 -18.60 15.78
C THR A 409 26.23 -17.66 15.12
N LEU A 410 24.94 -17.93 15.32
CA LEU A 410 23.85 -17.02 14.98
C LEU A 410 22.79 -17.11 16.10
N THR A 411 23.17 -16.62 17.28
CA THR A 411 22.26 -16.38 18.40
C THR A 411 22.12 -14.89 18.61
N ALA A 412 20.91 -14.48 18.96
CA ALA A 412 20.45 -13.11 19.14
C ALA A 412 20.29 -12.34 17.83
N ALA A 413 19.23 -11.54 17.77
CA ALA A 413 19.30 -10.27 17.06
C ALA A 413 20.62 -9.63 17.49
N ASP A 414 21.61 -9.66 16.60
CA ASP A 414 22.82 -8.89 16.81
C ASP A 414 22.35 -7.43 16.77
N ASP A 415 22.24 -6.83 17.96
CA ASP A 415 22.18 -5.38 18.22
C ASP A 415 23.49 -4.69 17.78
N GLY A 416 24.20 -5.27 16.82
CA GLY A 416 25.18 -4.59 15.99
C GLY A 416 24.53 -3.39 15.32
N PRO A 417 25.31 -2.34 15.00
CA PRO A 417 24.80 -1.05 14.58
C PRO A 417 23.74 -1.22 13.49
N ASP A 418 22.68 -0.40 13.52
CA ASP A 418 21.69 -0.30 12.45
C ASP A 418 22.41 -0.50 11.11
N ASP A 419 21.91 -1.38 10.22
CA ASP A 419 22.58 -1.58 8.93
C ASP A 419 22.71 -0.23 8.18
N ASP A 420 21.86 0.73 8.52
CA ASP A 420 21.85 2.15 8.11
C ASP A 420 22.97 3.01 8.74
N ALA A 421 23.54 2.62 9.88
CA ALA A 421 24.58 3.37 10.60
C ALA A 421 25.98 3.17 10.00
N HIS A 422 26.17 2.16 9.14
CA HIS A 422 27.41 2.01 8.37
C HIS A 422 27.57 3.19 7.40
N GLY A 423 28.69 3.91 7.50
CA GLY A 423 28.95 5.16 6.76
C GLY A 423 28.58 5.12 5.26
N PRO A 424 29.10 4.14 4.47
CA PRO A 424 28.76 4.05 3.05
C PRO A 424 27.27 3.82 2.76
N VAL A 425 26.59 3.02 3.60
CA VAL A 425 25.15 2.72 3.48
C VAL A 425 24.34 3.96 3.82
N ARG A 426 24.68 4.64 4.92
CA ARG A 426 24.07 5.93 5.31
C ARG A 426 24.18 6.96 4.20
N ASP A 427 25.35 7.08 3.58
CA ASP A 427 25.58 8.04 2.50
C ASP A 427 24.76 7.66 1.25
N ALA A 428 24.59 6.37 0.96
CA ALA A 428 23.74 5.90 -0.14
C ALA A 428 22.25 6.21 0.12
N LEU A 429 21.76 5.97 1.33
CA LEU A 429 20.39 6.32 1.74
C LEU A 429 20.17 7.85 1.72
N ALA A 430 21.15 8.63 2.18
CA ALA A 430 21.10 10.08 2.14
C ALA A 430 21.04 10.62 0.71
N ARG A 431 21.80 10.03 -0.23
CA ARG A 431 21.70 10.37 -1.67
C ARG A 431 20.31 10.07 -2.23
N ARG A 432 19.71 8.93 -1.88
CA ARG A 432 18.33 8.61 -2.29
C ARG A 432 17.33 9.59 -1.73
N ARG A 433 17.44 9.94 -0.44
CA ARG A 433 16.58 10.93 0.22
C ARG A 433 16.68 12.31 -0.44
N ALA A 434 17.89 12.74 -0.79
CA ALA A 434 18.12 14.02 -1.47
C ALA A 434 17.54 14.07 -2.90
N ALA A 435 17.28 12.91 -3.52
CA ALA A 435 16.64 12.82 -4.84
C ALA A 435 15.11 12.80 -4.78
N LEU A 436 14.51 12.63 -3.58
CA LEU A 436 13.06 12.70 -3.39
C LEU A 436 12.57 14.15 -3.46
N SER A 437 11.28 14.32 -3.75
CA SER A 437 10.59 15.60 -3.74
C SER A 437 10.74 16.31 -2.40
N SER A 438 11.27 17.53 -2.44
CA SER A 438 11.43 18.40 -1.27
C SER A 438 10.11 18.79 -0.63
N PHE A 439 9.03 18.85 -1.42
CA PHE A 439 7.67 19.11 -0.95
C PHE A 439 7.25 18.09 0.12
N TRP A 440 7.44 16.80 -0.17
CA TRP A 440 7.04 15.73 0.74
C TRP A 440 8.04 15.53 1.89
N THR A 441 9.33 15.74 1.66
CA THR A 441 10.37 15.45 2.68
C THR A 441 10.59 16.57 3.70
N SER A 442 10.31 17.83 3.34
CA SER A 442 10.41 18.96 4.29
C SER A 442 9.18 19.06 5.20
N GLY A 443 8.01 18.64 4.71
CA GLY A 443 6.74 18.79 5.41
C GLY A 443 6.29 20.24 5.60
N GLU A 444 6.93 21.17 4.92
CA GLU A 444 6.53 22.58 4.87
C GLU A 444 5.77 22.79 3.56
N GLY A 445 4.44 22.81 3.64
CA GLY A 445 3.66 23.40 2.58
C GLY A 445 4.07 24.87 2.47
N ALA A 446 4.70 25.27 1.37
CA ALA A 446 4.92 26.69 1.12
C ALA A 446 3.57 27.42 1.30
N PRO A 447 3.48 28.48 2.12
CA PRO A 447 2.20 29.13 2.37
C PRO A 447 1.60 29.56 1.04
N ALA A 448 0.33 29.22 0.82
CA ALA A 448 -0.40 29.54 -0.41
C ALA A 448 -0.23 31.04 -0.71
N SER A 449 0.60 31.35 -1.70
CA SER A 449 1.00 32.74 -1.97
C SER A 449 -0.09 33.53 -2.71
N ARG A 450 -1.19 32.86 -3.09
CA ARG A 450 -2.21 33.42 -3.99
C ARG A 450 -3.63 33.11 -3.53
N ALA A 451 -4.48 34.11 -3.65
CA ALA A 451 -5.91 34.00 -3.41
C ALA A 451 -6.62 33.62 -4.71
N GLY A 452 -7.08 32.37 -4.82
CA GLY A 452 -7.92 31.93 -5.94
C GLY A 452 -8.27 30.45 -5.83
N ARG A 453 -9.56 30.13 -5.96
CA ARG A 453 -10.05 28.75 -6.01
C ARG A 453 -9.59 28.09 -7.30
N VAL A 454 -9.03 26.89 -7.22
CA VAL A 454 -8.69 26.04 -8.38
C VAL A 454 -9.76 24.97 -8.54
N LEU A 455 -10.22 24.75 -9.77
CA LEU A 455 -11.04 23.56 -10.08
C LEU A 455 -10.16 22.45 -10.64
N VAL A 456 -10.26 21.26 -10.06
CA VAL A 456 -9.54 20.06 -10.51
C VAL A 456 -10.54 19.07 -11.10
N LEU A 457 -10.48 18.82 -12.41
CA LEU A 457 -11.27 17.79 -13.06
C LEU A 457 -10.67 16.41 -12.78
N SER A 458 -11.40 15.56 -12.06
CA SER A 458 -11.07 14.15 -11.91
C SER A 458 -11.28 13.41 -13.23
N THR A 459 -10.27 12.65 -13.66
CA THR A 459 -10.32 11.80 -14.86
C THR A 459 -10.41 10.30 -14.50
N GLY A 460 -10.68 9.99 -13.23
CA GLY A 460 -10.77 8.63 -12.69
C GLY A 460 -9.43 8.02 -12.25
N GLY A 461 -8.39 8.84 -12.09
CA GLY A 461 -7.10 8.41 -11.53
C GLY A 461 -7.10 8.33 -10.00
N GLU A 462 -6.25 7.45 -9.47
CA GLU A 462 -6.14 7.21 -8.01
C GLU A 462 -5.19 8.18 -7.31
N ASP A 463 -4.28 8.84 -8.03
CA ASP A 463 -3.33 9.80 -7.47
C ASP A 463 -3.95 11.20 -7.26
N LEU A 464 -5.27 11.34 -7.46
CA LEU A 464 -5.98 12.61 -7.43
C LEU A 464 -5.82 13.35 -6.10
N THR A 465 -5.90 12.63 -4.98
CA THR A 465 -5.81 13.18 -3.62
C THR A 465 -4.42 13.78 -3.35
N SER A 466 -3.34 13.11 -3.75
CA SER A 466 -1.98 13.67 -3.65
C SER A 466 -1.79 14.91 -4.52
N LEU A 467 -2.36 14.92 -5.73
CA LEU A 467 -2.34 16.09 -6.61
C LEU A 467 -3.11 17.26 -5.98
N VAL A 468 -4.33 17.01 -5.49
CA VAL A 468 -5.17 18.01 -4.82
C VAL A 468 -4.48 18.56 -3.57
N HIS A 469 -3.82 17.70 -2.78
CA HIS A 469 -3.05 18.12 -1.61
C HIS A 469 -1.89 19.06 -1.98
N MET A 470 -1.13 18.73 -3.03
CA MET A 470 -0.07 19.60 -3.52
C MET A 470 -0.61 20.92 -4.08
N VAL A 471 -1.70 20.89 -4.86
CA VAL A 471 -2.36 22.11 -5.38
C VAL A 471 -2.84 23.01 -4.24
N ALA A 472 -3.48 22.41 -3.21
CA ALA A 472 -3.95 23.12 -2.04
C ALA A 472 -2.82 23.87 -1.32
N SER A 473 -1.64 23.26 -1.27
CA SER A 473 -0.45 23.84 -0.66
C SER A 473 0.15 24.96 -1.51
N VAL A 474 0.34 24.74 -2.82
CA VAL A 474 1.06 25.70 -3.69
C VAL A 474 0.22 26.89 -4.14
N HIS A 475 -1.10 26.71 -4.30
CA HIS A 475 -1.98 27.71 -4.89
C HIS A 475 -3.15 28.11 -3.97
N GLY A 476 -3.62 27.22 -3.10
CA GLY A 476 -4.80 27.44 -2.26
C GLY A 476 -5.96 26.48 -2.60
N PRO A 477 -7.16 26.69 -2.05
CA PRO A 477 -8.23 25.69 -2.04
C PRO A 477 -8.54 25.12 -3.42
N ALA A 478 -8.48 23.79 -3.53
CA ALA A 478 -8.81 23.02 -4.72
C ALA A 478 -10.18 22.34 -4.54
N GLU A 479 -11.09 22.55 -5.48
CA GLU A 479 -12.35 21.81 -5.56
C GLU A 479 -12.25 20.76 -6.66
N VAL A 480 -12.63 19.52 -6.34
CA VAL A 480 -12.71 18.44 -7.30
C VAL A 480 -14.06 18.50 -8.02
N VAL A 481 -14.02 18.53 -9.35
CA VAL A 481 -15.17 18.32 -10.23
C VAL A 481 -15.04 16.93 -10.83
N ARG A 482 -16.08 16.11 -10.74
CA ARG A 482 -16.06 14.78 -11.33
C ARG A 482 -16.47 14.85 -12.79
N TYR A 483 -15.84 14.07 -13.67
CA TYR A 483 -16.23 14.07 -15.09
C TYR A 483 -17.63 13.49 -15.29
N GLU A 484 -18.08 12.65 -14.36
CA GLU A 484 -19.40 12.04 -14.34
C GLU A 484 -20.51 13.01 -13.93
N ASP A 485 -20.17 14.15 -13.33
CA ASP A 485 -21.17 15.13 -12.92
C ASP A 485 -21.86 15.72 -14.16
N PRO A 486 -23.20 15.69 -14.27
CA PRO A 486 -23.91 16.20 -15.44
C PRO A 486 -23.57 17.66 -15.80
N ASP A 487 -23.23 18.46 -14.79
CA ASP A 487 -22.88 19.88 -14.92
C ASP A 487 -21.36 20.15 -14.94
N ALA A 488 -20.51 19.12 -15.05
CA ALA A 488 -19.05 19.27 -14.99
C ALA A 488 -18.53 20.28 -16.04
N GLY A 489 -18.91 20.10 -17.31
CA GLY A 489 -18.50 20.98 -18.40
C GLY A 489 -18.96 22.43 -18.21
N ALA A 490 -20.19 22.63 -17.73
CA ALA A 490 -20.76 23.95 -17.46
C ALA A 490 -20.05 24.65 -16.29
N THR A 491 -19.78 23.90 -15.22
CA THR A 491 -19.07 24.37 -14.02
C THR A 491 -17.66 24.83 -14.38
N LEU A 492 -16.90 24.00 -15.10
CA LEU A 492 -15.53 24.32 -15.52
C LEU A 492 -15.46 25.51 -16.48
N SER A 493 -16.41 25.63 -17.41
CA SER A 493 -16.45 26.72 -18.40
C SER A 493 -16.85 28.08 -17.80
N ARG A 494 -17.67 28.08 -16.75
CA ARG A 494 -18.07 29.30 -16.03
C ARG A 494 -16.99 29.79 -15.06
N HIS A 495 -16.15 28.88 -14.58
CA HIS A 495 -15.06 29.24 -13.69
C HIS A 495 -14.07 30.20 -14.36
N ARG A 496 -13.63 31.22 -13.64
CA ARG A 496 -12.70 32.25 -14.15
C ARG A 496 -11.28 32.09 -13.62
N GLY A 497 -11.08 31.36 -12.52
CA GLY A 497 -9.78 30.99 -12.00
C GLY A 497 -9.14 29.81 -12.76
N PRO A 498 -8.00 29.30 -12.27
CA PRO A 498 -7.29 28.18 -12.88
C PRO A 498 -8.11 26.88 -12.88
N VAL A 499 -7.98 26.11 -13.95
CA VAL A 499 -8.55 24.77 -14.07
C VAL A 499 -7.42 23.77 -14.30
N LEU A 500 -7.43 22.65 -13.58
CA LEU A 500 -6.46 21.58 -13.72
C LEU A 500 -7.17 20.28 -14.12
N LEU A 501 -6.75 19.66 -15.22
CA LEU A 501 -7.18 18.32 -15.60
C LEU A 501 -6.20 17.31 -15.02
N ALA A 502 -6.69 16.45 -14.12
CA ALA A 502 -5.86 15.47 -13.42
C ALA A 502 -5.42 14.30 -14.33
N SER A 503 -4.42 13.57 -13.86
CA SER A 503 -4.03 12.29 -14.47
C SER A 503 -5.08 11.20 -14.22
N GLY A 504 -5.13 10.20 -15.11
CA GLY A 504 -6.07 9.09 -15.03
C GLY A 504 -5.73 7.97 -16.03
N PRO A 505 -6.39 6.81 -15.92
CA PRO A 505 -6.13 5.68 -16.81
C PRO A 505 -6.84 5.84 -18.15
N GLY A 506 -6.44 5.05 -19.15
CA GLY A 506 -7.11 4.96 -20.45
C GLY A 506 -6.30 5.54 -21.62
N ARG A 507 -6.78 5.27 -22.83
CA ARG A 507 -6.17 5.73 -24.08
C ARG A 507 -6.87 7.01 -24.58
N PRO A 508 -6.19 8.16 -24.71
CA PRO A 508 -6.85 9.45 -24.96
C PRO A 508 -7.68 9.54 -26.25
N ASP A 509 -7.29 8.79 -27.28
CA ASP A 509 -7.91 8.74 -28.61
C ASP A 509 -8.79 7.49 -28.83
N ASP A 510 -9.13 6.77 -27.75
CA ASP A 510 -10.01 5.59 -27.85
C ASP A 510 -11.44 6.02 -28.27
N PRO A 511 -11.95 5.56 -29.42
CA PRO A 511 -13.30 5.87 -29.87
C PRO A 511 -14.36 5.06 -29.12
N ASP A 512 -13.98 3.94 -28.49
CA ASP A 512 -14.92 2.99 -27.87
C ASP A 512 -15.05 3.20 -26.35
N ASP A 513 -14.30 4.14 -25.76
CA ASP A 513 -14.39 4.53 -24.35
C ASP A 513 -15.24 5.82 -24.18
N PRO A 514 -16.50 5.73 -23.68
CA PRO A 514 -17.37 6.89 -23.48
C PRO A 514 -16.78 7.93 -22.51
N ARG A 515 -15.93 7.50 -21.55
CA ARG A 515 -15.23 8.44 -20.67
C ARG A 515 -14.20 9.24 -21.46
N MET A 516 -13.45 8.61 -22.37
CA MET A 516 -12.49 9.32 -23.21
C MET A 516 -13.20 10.29 -24.15
N GLU A 517 -14.37 9.93 -24.68
CA GLU A 517 -15.21 10.85 -25.45
C GLU A 517 -15.62 12.09 -24.64
N ALA A 518 -16.21 11.89 -23.45
CA ALA A 518 -16.63 12.98 -22.58
C ALA A 518 -15.45 13.89 -22.16
N LEU A 519 -14.32 13.29 -21.78
CA LEU A 519 -13.12 14.02 -21.40
C LEU A 519 -12.53 14.82 -22.59
N ARG A 520 -12.55 14.27 -23.81
CA ARG A 520 -12.13 14.99 -25.02
C ARG A 520 -13.05 16.19 -25.30
N GLU A 521 -14.36 16.03 -25.17
CA GLU A 521 -15.32 17.12 -25.38
C GLU A 521 -15.11 18.27 -24.39
N VAL A 522 -15.01 17.96 -23.09
CA VAL A 522 -14.74 18.95 -22.03
C VAL A 522 -13.41 19.67 -22.28
N SER A 523 -12.35 18.91 -22.58
CA SER A 523 -11.02 19.48 -22.85
C SER A 523 -11.04 20.43 -24.04
N ALA A 524 -11.67 20.03 -25.15
CA ALA A 524 -11.78 20.86 -26.34
C ALA A 524 -12.63 22.12 -26.10
N SER A 525 -13.69 22.02 -25.28
CA SER A 525 -14.50 23.17 -24.87
C SER A 525 -13.68 24.18 -24.05
N LEU A 526 -12.88 23.70 -23.08
CA LEU A 526 -12.03 24.57 -22.25
C LEU A 526 -10.96 25.29 -23.06
N VAL A 527 -10.32 24.59 -24.01
CA VAL A 527 -9.32 25.20 -24.90
C VAL A 527 -9.93 26.29 -25.78
N ARG A 528 -11.15 26.09 -26.31
CA ARG A 528 -11.84 27.09 -27.15
C ARG A 528 -12.44 28.25 -26.35
N GLY A 529 -12.94 27.97 -25.15
CA GLY A 529 -13.72 28.91 -24.35
C GLY A 529 -12.88 29.89 -23.52
N ARG A 530 -11.57 29.66 -23.37
CA ARG A 530 -10.71 30.52 -22.57
C ARG A 530 -10.20 31.73 -23.36
N PRO A 531 -10.45 32.97 -22.88
CA PRO A 531 -9.96 34.16 -23.55
C PRO A 531 -8.43 34.27 -23.41
N PRO A 532 -7.74 34.86 -24.40
CA PRO A 532 -6.32 35.21 -24.28
C PRO A 532 -6.07 36.07 -23.03
N GLY A 533 -5.10 35.67 -22.19
CA GLY A 533 -4.79 36.37 -20.94
C GLY A 533 -5.71 36.06 -19.75
N GLY A 534 -6.67 35.13 -19.91
CA GLY A 534 -7.43 34.57 -18.78
C GLY A 534 -6.61 33.56 -17.97
N ALA A 535 -7.16 33.12 -16.83
CA ALA A 535 -6.52 32.10 -15.99
C ALA A 535 -6.27 30.79 -16.77
N PRO A 536 -5.17 30.07 -16.47
CA PRO A 536 -4.73 28.93 -17.26
C PRO A 536 -5.65 27.71 -17.11
N VAL A 537 -5.70 26.91 -18.17
CA VAL A 537 -6.16 25.52 -18.16
C VAL A 537 -4.91 24.64 -18.24
N ALA A 538 -4.61 23.96 -17.14
CA ALA A 538 -3.47 23.09 -17.00
C ALA A 538 -3.90 21.61 -17.09
N GLY A 539 -2.99 20.74 -17.54
CA GLY A 539 -3.19 19.30 -17.53
C GLY A 539 -1.99 18.55 -17.00
N VAL A 540 -2.23 17.42 -16.34
CA VAL A 540 -1.22 16.46 -15.87
C VAL A 540 -1.56 15.08 -16.41
N GLY A 541 -0.57 14.32 -16.88
CA GLY A 541 -0.76 12.95 -17.35
C GLY A 541 -1.81 12.85 -18.48
N LEU A 542 -2.89 12.11 -18.26
CA LEU A 542 -4.02 12.03 -19.19
C LEU A 542 -4.64 13.40 -19.49
N GLY A 543 -4.83 14.25 -18.47
CA GLY A 543 -5.34 15.60 -18.64
C GLY A 543 -4.45 16.44 -19.58
N PHE A 544 -3.13 16.28 -19.48
CA PHE A 544 -2.20 16.91 -20.41
C PHE A 544 -2.35 16.39 -21.84
N GLN A 545 -2.48 15.06 -22.02
CA GLN A 545 -2.65 14.45 -23.34
C GLN A 545 -3.90 14.98 -24.05
N LEU A 546 -5.02 15.07 -23.34
CA LEU A 546 -6.27 15.60 -23.86
C LEU A 546 -6.16 17.07 -24.28
N LEU A 547 -5.52 17.90 -23.46
CA LEU A 547 -5.28 19.31 -23.80
C LEU A 547 -4.32 19.46 -24.98
N ALA A 548 -3.27 18.66 -25.04
CA ALA A 548 -2.32 18.68 -26.15
C ALA A 548 -2.99 18.28 -27.47
N LEU A 549 -3.84 17.25 -27.48
CA LEU A 549 -4.62 16.85 -28.66
C LEU A 549 -5.59 17.95 -29.13
N ALA A 550 -6.15 18.72 -28.19
CA ALA A 550 -7.06 19.82 -28.52
C ALA A 550 -6.35 21.10 -28.97
N ALA A 551 -5.15 21.38 -28.45
CA ALA A 551 -4.46 22.65 -28.64
C ALA A 551 -3.32 22.61 -29.66
N VAL A 552 -2.74 21.44 -29.95
CA VAL A 552 -1.57 21.28 -30.84
C VAL A 552 -2.00 20.69 -32.18
N PRO A 553 -1.93 21.46 -33.28
CA PRO A 553 -2.31 20.98 -34.61
C PRO A 553 -1.55 19.73 -35.05
N GLY A 554 -2.30 18.71 -35.50
CA GLY A 554 -1.73 17.45 -35.98
C GLY A 554 -1.10 16.57 -34.89
N ALA A 555 -1.31 16.91 -33.61
CA ALA A 555 -0.91 16.03 -32.51
C ALA A 555 -1.64 14.70 -32.58
N ARG A 556 -0.94 13.62 -32.23
CA ARG A 556 -1.46 12.25 -32.26
C ARG A 556 -0.98 11.44 -31.07
N VAL A 557 -1.79 10.48 -30.65
CA VAL A 557 -1.41 9.51 -29.63
C VAL A 557 -0.48 8.48 -30.23
N THR A 558 0.59 8.16 -29.51
CA THR A 558 1.58 7.14 -29.86
C THR A 558 1.85 6.26 -28.65
N ALA A 559 2.40 5.07 -28.88
CA ALA A 559 2.96 4.27 -27.80
C ALA A 559 4.22 4.94 -27.26
N ARG A 560 4.37 4.99 -25.94
CA ARG A 560 5.56 5.54 -25.31
C ARG A 560 6.77 4.66 -25.62
N THR A 561 7.89 5.29 -25.98
CA THR A 561 9.12 4.63 -26.47
C THR A 561 10.12 4.27 -25.37
N GLY A 562 10.00 4.87 -24.18
CA GLY A 562 10.95 4.64 -23.09
C GLY A 562 10.39 3.79 -21.95
N THR A 563 11.31 3.27 -21.14
CA THR A 563 11.04 2.49 -19.92
C THR A 563 11.31 3.30 -18.64
N GLY A 564 10.78 2.84 -17.49
CA GLY A 564 11.08 3.37 -16.15
C GLY A 564 10.17 4.50 -15.68
N LEU A 565 10.02 4.60 -14.35
CA LEU A 565 9.22 5.62 -13.67
C LEU A 565 9.96 6.97 -13.65
N GLY A 566 11.25 7.01 -13.31
CA GLY A 566 12.01 8.25 -13.16
C GLY A 566 12.85 8.60 -14.40
N ARG A 567 12.77 9.85 -14.88
CA ARG A 567 13.62 10.37 -15.95
C ARG A 567 14.09 11.78 -15.72
N ASP A 568 15.35 12.02 -16.03
CA ASP A 568 15.89 13.37 -16.14
C ASP A 568 15.46 13.98 -17.47
N VAL A 569 14.72 15.08 -17.37
CA VAL A 569 14.17 15.82 -18.52
C VAL A 569 14.42 17.30 -18.35
N GLU A 570 14.43 18.03 -19.47
CA GLU A 570 14.49 19.48 -19.46
C GLU A 570 13.09 20.06 -19.70
N VAL A 571 12.61 20.84 -18.73
CA VAL A 571 11.29 21.46 -18.76
C VAL A 571 11.47 22.96 -18.57
N PHE A 572 11.19 23.73 -19.62
CA PHE A 572 11.32 25.19 -19.65
C PHE A 572 12.71 25.69 -19.19
N GLY A 573 13.78 25.02 -19.65
CA GLY A 573 15.17 25.37 -19.32
C GLY A 573 15.65 24.91 -17.94
N ARG A 574 14.82 24.16 -17.19
CA ARG A 574 15.20 23.54 -15.91
C ARG A 574 15.34 22.03 -16.11
N ARG A 575 16.45 21.46 -15.63
CA ARG A 575 16.60 20.00 -15.52
C ARG A 575 15.89 19.51 -14.27
N ILE A 576 15.02 18.53 -14.44
CA ILE A 576 14.28 17.90 -13.34
C ILE A 576 14.31 16.39 -13.51
N THR A 577 14.32 15.66 -12.40
CA THR A 577 13.91 14.26 -12.37
C THR A 577 12.38 14.23 -12.26
N ALA A 578 11.72 13.60 -13.23
CA ALA A 578 10.27 13.56 -13.37
C ALA A 578 9.73 12.13 -13.40
N ALA A 579 8.62 11.91 -12.70
CA ALA A 579 7.96 10.61 -12.61
C ALA A 579 6.89 10.42 -13.70
N PHE A 580 7.05 9.41 -14.54
CA PHE A 580 6.17 9.13 -15.68
C PHE A 580 5.48 7.77 -15.52
N ARG A 581 4.15 7.79 -15.40
CA ARG A 581 3.29 6.60 -15.32
C ARG A 581 2.26 6.59 -16.46
N ASN A 582 2.76 6.55 -17.69
CA ASN A 582 1.95 6.57 -18.91
C ASN A 582 2.37 5.47 -19.90
N THR A 583 1.38 4.83 -20.52
CA THR A 583 1.53 3.90 -21.67
C THR A 583 1.61 4.63 -22.99
N TYR A 584 0.87 5.74 -23.07
CA TYR A 584 0.70 6.54 -24.27
C TYR A 584 1.42 7.87 -24.15
N ALA A 585 1.84 8.41 -25.27
CA ALA A 585 2.49 9.71 -25.41
C ALA A 585 1.79 10.51 -26.51
N VAL A 586 1.90 11.84 -26.46
CA VAL A 586 1.46 12.70 -27.57
C VAL A 586 2.68 13.10 -28.39
N THR A 587 2.60 12.91 -29.71
CA THR A 587 3.60 13.42 -30.65
C THR A 587 3.01 14.59 -31.42
N PRO A 588 3.67 15.76 -31.48
CA PRO A 588 3.18 16.91 -32.23
C PRO A 588 3.21 16.63 -33.75
N GLY A 589 2.36 17.31 -34.50
CA GLY A 589 2.39 17.26 -35.96
C GLY A 589 3.69 17.86 -36.53
N PRO A 590 4.06 17.54 -37.79
CA PRO A 590 5.30 18.04 -38.41
C PRO A 590 5.42 19.57 -38.43
N ALA A 591 4.29 20.28 -38.56
CA ALA A 591 4.23 21.74 -38.55
C ALA A 591 4.35 22.36 -37.14
N ALA A 592 4.16 21.56 -36.09
CA ALA A 592 4.21 21.94 -34.68
C ALA A 592 5.49 21.48 -33.98
N ALA A 593 6.41 20.84 -34.71
CA ALA A 593 7.67 20.30 -34.18
C ALA A 593 8.74 21.32 -33.71
N PRO A 594 8.73 22.62 -34.09
CA PRO A 594 9.66 23.59 -33.49
C PRO A 594 9.36 23.78 -31.99
N ALA A 595 10.39 24.11 -31.19
CA ALA A 595 10.27 24.39 -29.75
C ALA A 595 9.28 25.52 -29.40
N HIS A 596 8.88 26.31 -30.41
CA HIS A 596 7.86 27.35 -30.32
C HIS A 596 6.78 27.12 -31.37
N HIS A 597 5.53 26.99 -30.93
CA HIS A 597 4.36 27.02 -31.80
C HIS A 597 3.49 28.23 -31.44
N GLY A 598 3.49 29.26 -32.30
CA GLY A 598 2.81 30.52 -31.99
C GLY A 598 3.37 31.11 -30.68
N PRO A 599 2.53 31.48 -29.69
CA PRO A 599 2.97 31.96 -28.38
C PRO A 599 3.33 30.83 -27.39
N SER A 600 3.21 29.56 -27.78
CA SER A 600 3.40 28.41 -26.89
C SER A 600 4.80 27.82 -27.00
N THR A 601 5.38 27.48 -25.85
CA THR A 601 6.64 26.74 -25.75
C THR A 601 6.34 25.26 -25.53
N LEU A 602 6.94 24.41 -26.36
CA LEU A 602 6.79 22.95 -26.30
C LEU A 602 8.11 22.32 -25.85
N CYS A 603 8.06 21.45 -24.85
CA CYS A 603 9.20 20.64 -24.44
C CYS A 603 9.01 19.21 -24.92
N LEU A 604 10.00 18.69 -25.64
CA LEU A 604 10.02 17.32 -26.14
C LEU A 604 10.92 16.46 -25.25
N GLY A 605 10.60 15.17 -25.18
CA GLY A 605 11.41 14.18 -24.51
C GLY A 605 12.77 13.98 -25.20
N PRO A 606 13.67 13.18 -24.60
CA PRO A 606 15.03 12.99 -25.10
C PRO A 606 15.12 12.46 -26.54
N ASP A 607 14.08 11.74 -27.01
CA ASP A 607 14.01 11.23 -28.38
C ASP A 607 13.53 12.27 -29.42
N GLY A 608 13.15 13.47 -28.95
CA GLY A 608 12.63 14.55 -29.78
C GLY A 608 11.24 14.27 -30.36
N ARG A 609 10.50 13.28 -29.84
CA ARG A 609 9.20 12.85 -30.39
C ARG A 609 8.06 13.00 -29.40
N GLU A 610 8.28 12.61 -28.15
CA GLU A 610 7.26 12.68 -27.09
C GLU A 610 7.13 14.11 -26.59
N LEU A 611 5.93 14.69 -26.61
CA LEU A 611 5.66 15.96 -25.94
C LEU A 611 5.58 15.72 -24.43
N ILE A 612 6.45 16.35 -23.65
CA ILE A 612 6.54 16.16 -22.20
C ILE A 612 6.02 17.35 -21.40
N ALA A 613 6.01 18.55 -21.98
CA ALA A 613 5.41 19.74 -21.39
C ALA A 613 4.98 20.75 -22.44
N MET A 614 4.00 21.57 -22.10
CA MET A 614 3.51 22.68 -22.92
C MET A 614 3.25 23.89 -22.04
N HIS A 615 3.67 25.07 -22.49
CA HIS A 615 3.36 26.35 -21.86
C HIS A 615 2.89 27.36 -22.89
N GLY A 616 1.57 27.53 -23.01
CA GLY A 616 0.93 28.56 -23.83
C GLY A 616 0.21 29.63 -23.00
N ALA A 617 -0.38 30.60 -23.70
CA ALA A 617 -1.09 31.72 -23.07
C ALA A 617 -2.34 31.30 -22.28
N ALA A 618 -3.04 30.26 -22.73
CA ALA A 618 -4.26 29.74 -22.09
C ALA A 618 -4.16 28.26 -21.67
N VAL A 619 -3.33 27.47 -22.34
CA VAL A 619 -3.21 26.03 -22.12
C VAL A 619 -1.79 25.67 -21.71
N ARG A 620 -1.66 24.93 -20.62
CA ARG A 620 -0.37 24.48 -20.08
C ARG A 620 -0.46 23.03 -19.63
N GLY A 621 0.66 22.39 -19.36
CA GLY A 621 0.66 21.10 -18.70
C GLY A 621 1.91 20.29 -18.88
N VAL A 622 1.92 19.12 -18.25
CA VAL A 622 3.04 18.19 -18.22
C VAL A 622 2.58 16.74 -18.33
N GLN A 623 3.36 15.91 -19.00
CA GLN A 623 3.07 14.47 -19.16
C GLN A 623 3.38 13.66 -17.89
N PHE A 624 4.38 14.09 -17.12
CA PHE A 624 4.78 13.45 -15.86
C PHE A 624 3.86 13.87 -14.69
N ARG A 625 4.02 13.22 -13.54
CA ARG A 625 3.27 13.46 -12.29
C ARG A 625 4.03 14.39 -11.35
N PRO A 626 3.65 15.68 -11.21
CA PRO A 626 4.29 16.59 -10.27
C PRO A 626 4.16 16.11 -8.81
N GLU A 627 3.05 15.47 -8.48
CA GLU A 627 2.72 15.00 -7.13
C GLU A 627 3.54 13.78 -6.67
N SER A 628 4.26 13.11 -7.57
CA SER A 628 5.08 11.95 -7.21
C SER A 628 6.25 12.30 -6.29
N VAL A 629 6.57 11.40 -5.38
CA VAL A 629 7.74 11.45 -4.50
C VAL A 629 9.06 11.48 -5.27
N MET A 630 9.09 10.99 -6.52
CA MET A 630 10.27 11.05 -7.38
C MET A 630 10.41 12.36 -8.16
N THR A 631 9.37 13.19 -8.22
CA THR A 631 9.44 14.44 -8.98
C THR A 631 10.07 15.55 -8.12
N SER A 632 11.38 15.76 -8.31
CA SER A 632 12.22 16.68 -7.52
C SER A 632 11.66 18.09 -7.29
N CYS A 633 10.99 18.69 -8.28
CA CYS A 633 10.47 20.07 -8.23
C CYS A 633 8.96 20.14 -8.57
N GLY A 634 8.17 19.15 -8.15
CA GLY A 634 6.76 19.04 -8.52
C GLY A 634 5.91 20.26 -8.14
N ALA A 635 6.09 20.75 -6.91
CA ALA A 635 5.39 21.92 -6.38
C ALA A 635 5.65 23.20 -7.22
N ASP A 636 6.91 23.46 -7.57
CA ASP A 636 7.30 24.58 -8.45
C ASP A 636 6.65 24.47 -9.83
N VAL A 637 6.63 23.26 -10.40
CA VAL A 637 6.01 22.99 -11.70
C VAL A 637 4.52 23.30 -11.64
N LEU A 638 3.80 22.78 -10.65
CA LEU A 638 2.37 23.09 -10.48
C LEU A 638 2.11 24.57 -10.26
N GLY A 639 2.92 25.22 -9.42
CA GLY A 639 2.85 26.66 -9.21
C GLY A 639 2.94 27.43 -10.52
N SER A 640 3.91 27.09 -11.38
CA SER A 640 4.07 27.68 -12.72
C SER A 640 2.90 27.38 -13.66
N LEU A 641 2.36 26.16 -13.64
CA LEU A 641 1.23 25.78 -14.49
C LEU A 641 -0.07 26.51 -14.14
N LEU A 642 -0.27 26.84 -12.86
CA LEU A 642 -1.50 27.47 -12.35
C LEU A 642 -1.40 29.00 -12.24
N SER A 643 -0.20 29.57 -12.46
CA SER A 643 0.08 31.01 -12.42
C SER A 643 -0.45 31.78 -13.63
#